data_AF-A0A7J0EKQ5-F1
#
_entry.id   AF-A0A7J0EKQ5-F1
#
_cell.length_a   1.000
_cell.length_b   1.000
_cell.length_c   1.000
_cell.angle_alpha   90.00
_cell.angle_beta   90.00
_cell.angle_gamma   90.00
#
_symmetry.space_group_name_H-M   'P 1'
#
loop_
_entity.id
_entity.type
_entity.pdbx_description
1 polymer ?
#
loop_
_entity_poly.entity_id
_entity_poly.type
_entity_poly.pdbx_seq_one_letter_code
_entity_poly.pdbx_strand_id
1 'polypeptide(L)'
;MAYGGSAVGPPAVALGGAPATRQVKLERECELRIEVAPDTPLRLRLLTGTAEIFGTEIAPEIWLTFPPRLKFAVFTWYGATIEMDGNTETDYTADETPMISYVNVHAVLEGRRNRAKASPSDVDLSQGPRVIVVGPTDSGKSTLSRMLLSWAAKQGWKPTFVDLDIGQGSITSPGCIAATPIEMPIDPVEGIPLEMPLVYFYGHTTPSVNADLYKVLVKELAQILERQFSGNAESRAAGMVINTMGWIEGVGYELLLQAIDTLNANVVLVLGQEKLCSMLKDVLKSKPNVDVVKLQKSGGVVSRNVKVRQRARSYRIREYFYGIANDLSPHSNIANFNDLSVYKIGGGPQAPRSALPIGAEPVADPTRLVPVTINRDLLHLILAVSFAKEPDQIISSNVAGFIYITDIDIQRKKITYIAPSAGELPSRCKLCMIPVRMVQGVLRYETLLILLCDHFPRNTYNVFDFGAAADGSTDDTQAFEDAWKAMCWSRAASPTLYVPYGGTFLLHPVIFSGPCHSKTINVKIDGELIAPRDPSKWKCKGNKCHQWIGFVNLNGLYISGSGDDCISIGDGSSYINISTITCGPGHGISIGSLGEKMKNETVEHVYVSDVDFRGTSNGARIKTWQTSAVQVSNVRYSQVYGTSREDIAVKFACSESVPCRDIFMNDINIQSADQHTSKTMSFCQNVQGRQNGEVSPGVPCLTN
;
A
#
# COMPACT_ATOMS: atom_id res chain seq x y z
N MET A 1 20.11 69.90 11.33
CA MET A 1 19.68 69.94 12.74
C MET A 1 18.66 68.82 12.90
N ALA A 2 19.07 67.66 13.44
CA ALA A 2 19.08 67.30 14.86
C ALA A 2 17.80 66.54 15.29
N TYR A 3 17.97 65.22 15.42
CA TYR A 3 17.40 64.21 16.32
C TYR A 3 16.09 64.45 17.12
N GLY A 4 15.26 63.40 17.16
CA GLY A 4 14.32 63.10 18.25
C GLY A 4 13.59 61.77 18.04
N GLY A 5 14.08 60.69 18.67
CA GLY A 5 13.52 59.34 18.56
C GLY A 5 12.40 59.03 19.55
N SER A 6 11.57 58.04 19.21
CA SER A 6 10.71 57.31 20.15
C SER A 6 10.59 55.87 19.65
N ALA A 7 11.04 54.92 20.47
CA ALA A 7 11.05 53.50 20.17
C ALA A 7 9.62 52.94 20.15
N VAL A 8 9.21 52.32 19.04
CA VAL A 8 8.00 51.51 18.93
C VAL A 8 8.41 50.06 19.16
N GLY A 9 7.92 49.47 20.25
CA GLY A 9 8.11 48.04 20.55
C GLY A 9 7.50 47.15 19.47
N PRO A 10 7.95 45.89 19.34
CA PRO A 10 7.42 44.98 18.33
C PRO A 10 5.93 44.71 18.59
N PRO A 11 5.11 44.57 17.53
CA PRO A 11 3.69 44.22 17.69
C PRO A 11 3.59 42.85 18.37
N ALA A 12 2.69 42.77 19.35
CA ALA A 12 2.38 41.54 20.07
C ALA A 12 2.09 40.41 19.06
N VAL A 13 2.85 39.33 19.16
CA VAL A 13 2.55 38.08 18.46
C VAL A 13 1.20 37.62 18.96
N ALA A 14 0.18 37.72 18.11
CA ALA A 14 -1.09 37.04 18.31
C ALA A 14 -0.77 35.54 18.42
N LEU A 15 -0.98 34.97 19.62
CA LEU A 15 -1.04 33.54 19.82
C LEU A 15 -2.09 33.00 18.85
N GLY A 16 -1.64 32.37 17.77
CA GLY A 16 -2.50 31.69 16.81
C GLY A 16 -3.37 30.68 17.57
N GLY A 17 -4.68 30.88 17.52
CA GLY A 17 -5.64 29.93 18.07
C GLY A 17 -5.40 28.55 17.46
N ALA A 18 -5.44 27.51 18.30
CA ALA A 18 -5.47 26.14 17.84
C ALA A 18 -6.60 25.99 16.80
N PRO A 19 -6.41 25.24 15.69
CA PRO A 19 -7.50 24.95 14.78
C PRO A 19 -8.60 24.24 15.58
N ALA A 20 -9.80 24.82 15.59
CA ALA A 20 -10.93 24.28 16.32
C ALA A 20 -11.38 22.99 15.63
N THR A 21 -11.24 21.85 16.30
CA THR A 21 -11.86 20.61 15.85
C THR A 21 -13.37 20.80 15.85
N ARG A 22 -14.06 20.22 14.86
CA ARG A 22 -15.52 20.26 14.76
C ARG A 22 -16.10 18.86 14.78
N GLN A 23 -17.24 18.71 15.42
CA GLN A 23 -17.95 17.45 15.51
C GLN A 23 -19.23 17.48 14.68
N VAL A 24 -19.50 16.37 14.00
CA VAL A 24 -20.75 16.16 13.25
C VAL A 24 -21.41 14.91 13.78
N LYS A 25 -22.63 15.07 14.27
CA LYS A 25 -23.48 13.95 14.66
C LYS A 25 -24.28 13.49 13.45
N LEU A 26 -24.17 12.21 13.13
CA LEU A 26 -24.94 11.54 12.11
C LEU A 26 -26.03 10.70 12.77
N GLU A 27 -27.26 10.92 12.33
CA GLU A 27 -28.40 10.08 12.69
C GLU A 27 -28.35 8.76 11.89
N ARG A 28 -29.17 7.79 12.30
CA ARG A 28 -29.26 6.48 11.65
C ARG A 28 -29.57 6.62 10.14
N GLU A 29 -28.88 5.81 9.33
CA GLU A 29 -29.05 5.71 7.87
C GLU A 29 -28.71 7.00 7.09
N CYS A 30 -27.96 7.91 7.72
CA CYS A 30 -27.43 9.13 7.08
C CYS A 30 -25.96 8.97 6.65
N GLU A 31 -25.54 9.81 5.70
CA GLU A 31 -24.12 9.99 5.34
C GLU A 31 -23.67 11.45 5.44
N LEU A 32 -22.46 11.66 5.94
CA LEU A 32 -21.72 12.91 5.80
C LEU A 32 -20.95 12.88 4.48
N ARG A 33 -21.31 13.74 3.54
CA ARG A 33 -20.59 13.91 2.26
C ARG A 33 -19.54 14.99 2.42
N ILE A 34 -18.32 14.70 1.97
CA ILE A 34 -17.15 15.56 2.20
C ILE A 34 -16.38 15.76 0.90
N GLU A 35 -16.05 17.01 0.61
CA GLU A 35 -15.00 17.43 -0.33
C GLU A 35 -13.89 18.11 0.47
N VAL A 36 -12.72 17.47 0.53
CA VAL A 36 -11.55 18.01 1.23
C VAL A 36 -11.04 19.25 0.50
N ALA A 37 -10.59 20.24 1.27
CA ALA A 37 -10.07 21.48 0.72
C ALA A 37 -8.94 21.24 -0.31
N PRO A 38 -8.74 22.18 -1.26
CA PRO A 38 -7.79 22.01 -2.37
C PRO A 38 -6.32 21.79 -1.98
N ASP A 39 -5.90 22.36 -0.85
CA ASP A 39 -4.48 22.54 -0.52
C ASP A 39 -4.11 22.03 0.88
N THR A 40 -5.08 21.65 1.71
CA THR A 40 -4.86 21.14 3.07
C THR A 40 -5.54 19.79 3.27
N PRO A 41 -4.88 18.83 3.94
CA PRO A 41 -5.52 17.56 4.28
C PRO A 41 -6.62 17.76 5.31
N LEU A 42 -7.52 16.79 5.40
CA LEU A 42 -8.55 16.70 6.43
C LEU A 42 -8.27 15.47 7.30
N ARG A 43 -8.23 15.65 8.62
CA ARG A 43 -8.18 14.54 9.56
C ARG A 43 -9.58 14.28 10.11
N LEU A 44 -9.93 13.01 10.27
CA LEU A 44 -11.23 12.60 10.79
C LEU A 44 -11.09 11.36 11.69
N ARG A 45 -11.86 11.31 12.78
CA ARG A 45 -12.01 10.12 13.62
C ARG A 45 -13.45 9.89 14.05
N LEU A 46 -13.76 8.63 14.36
CA LEU A 46 -15.04 8.23 14.95
C LEU A 46 -14.96 8.34 16.48
N LEU A 47 -15.83 9.14 17.10
CA LEU A 47 -15.89 9.27 18.57
C LEU A 47 -16.87 8.27 19.19
N THR A 48 -18.07 8.16 18.61
CA THR A 48 -19.13 7.28 19.13
C THR A 48 -19.95 6.66 18.01
N GLY A 49 -20.56 5.51 18.28
CA GLY A 49 -21.38 4.77 17.32
C GLY A 49 -20.54 3.98 16.32
N THR A 50 -21.09 3.71 15.14
CA THR A 50 -20.42 2.98 14.06
C THR A 50 -20.56 3.72 12.75
N ALA A 51 -19.48 3.83 11.98
CA ALA A 51 -19.51 4.45 10.67
C ALA A 51 -18.60 3.71 9.69
N GLU A 52 -18.91 3.82 8.40
CA GLU A 52 -18.14 3.22 7.32
C GLU A 52 -17.90 4.24 6.18
N ILE A 53 -16.76 4.10 5.50
CA ILE A 53 -16.46 4.80 4.25
C ILE A 53 -16.42 3.75 3.15
N PHE A 54 -17.43 3.79 2.29
CA PHE A 54 -17.53 2.89 1.13
C PHE A 54 -17.34 1.39 1.46
N GLY A 55 -17.92 0.96 2.58
CA GLY A 55 -17.93 -0.43 3.06
C GLY A 55 -16.79 -0.81 4.01
N THR A 56 -15.86 0.11 4.28
CA THR A 56 -14.79 -0.08 5.27
C THR A 56 -15.14 0.63 6.57
N GLU A 57 -15.19 -0.12 7.67
CA GLU A 57 -15.51 0.43 8.99
C GLU A 57 -14.40 1.33 9.51
N ILE A 58 -14.80 2.43 10.15
CA ILE A 58 -13.86 3.35 10.80
C ILE A 58 -13.65 2.87 12.24
N ALA A 59 -12.38 2.64 12.61
CA ALA A 59 -12.03 2.32 13.98
C ALA A 59 -12.28 3.51 14.92
N PRO A 60 -12.88 3.30 16.11
CA PRO A 60 -13.06 4.36 17.10
C PRO A 60 -11.74 5.01 17.51
N GLU A 61 -11.76 6.32 17.74
CA GLU A 61 -10.65 7.13 18.25
C GLU A 61 -9.36 7.17 17.39
N ILE A 62 -9.36 6.55 16.20
CA ILE A 62 -8.23 6.59 15.27
C ILE A 62 -8.41 7.74 14.27
N TRP A 63 -7.38 8.60 14.18
CA TRP A 63 -7.32 9.66 13.18
C TRP A 63 -6.93 9.12 11.80
N LEU A 64 -7.85 9.22 10.84
CA LEU A 64 -7.60 9.03 9.42
C LEU A 64 -7.25 10.38 8.78
N THR A 65 -6.21 10.42 7.95
CA THR A 65 -5.76 11.64 7.26
C THR A 65 -6.06 11.54 5.77
N PHE A 66 -7.00 12.34 5.30
CA PHE A 66 -7.43 12.37 3.91
C PHE A 66 -6.66 13.46 3.13
N PRO A 67 -6.09 13.13 1.97
CA PRO A 67 -5.34 14.08 1.17
C PRO A 67 -6.25 15.20 0.60
N PRO A 68 -5.67 16.36 0.23
CA PRO A 68 -6.39 17.45 -0.39
C PRO A 68 -7.21 17.00 -1.62
N ARG A 69 -8.35 17.65 -1.88
CA ARG A 69 -9.23 17.42 -3.05
C ARG A 69 -9.94 16.06 -3.08
N LEU A 70 -9.76 15.21 -2.07
CA LEU A 70 -10.45 13.94 -2.00
C LEU A 70 -11.95 14.15 -1.73
N LYS A 71 -12.78 13.32 -2.38
CA LYS A 71 -14.23 13.32 -2.21
C LYS A 71 -14.67 11.97 -1.69
N PHE A 72 -15.36 11.95 -0.54
CA PHE A 72 -15.83 10.72 0.08
C PHE A 72 -17.11 10.95 0.88
N ALA A 73 -17.74 9.86 1.32
CA ALA A 73 -18.91 9.89 2.19
C ALA A 73 -18.69 8.95 3.38
N VAL A 74 -19.04 9.41 4.57
CA VAL A 74 -19.04 8.64 5.81
C VAL A 74 -20.48 8.29 6.13
N PHE A 75 -20.83 7.01 6.04
CA PHE A 75 -22.18 6.51 6.26
C PHE A 75 -22.29 5.83 7.63
N THR A 76 -23.47 5.88 8.25
CA THR A 76 -23.74 5.14 9.50
C THR A 76 -25.06 4.37 9.44
N TRP A 77 -25.03 3.11 9.87
CA TRP A 77 -26.23 2.26 9.97
C TRP A 77 -27.05 2.52 11.23
N TYR A 78 -26.44 3.03 12.30
CA TYR A 78 -27.05 3.08 13.64
C TYR A 78 -26.92 4.45 14.33
N GLY A 79 -26.27 5.42 13.69
CA GLY A 79 -25.88 6.69 14.27
C GLY A 79 -24.39 6.71 14.65
N ALA A 80 -23.77 7.87 14.50
CA ALA A 80 -22.35 8.07 14.78
C ALA A 80 -22.02 9.53 15.12
N THR A 81 -20.94 9.76 15.85
CA THR A 81 -20.36 11.10 16.01
C THR A 81 -18.96 11.11 15.45
N ILE A 82 -18.73 12.00 14.50
CA ILE A 82 -17.48 12.15 13.75
C ILE A 82 -16.80 13.44 14.20
N GLU A 83 -15.53 13.36 14.56
CA GLU A 83 -14.70 14.56 14.77
C GLU A 83 -13.82 14.80 13.55
N MET A 84 -13.74 16.06 13.12
CA MET A 84 -12.94 16.52 12.00
C MET A 84 -11.98 17.62 12.44
N ASP A 85 -10.74 17.54 11.95
CA ASP A 85 -9.67 18.50 12.14
C ASP A 85 -9.11 18.88 10.75
N GLY A 86 -9.27 20.15 10.37
CA GLY A 86 -8.93 20.68 9.04
C GLY A 86 -10.12 21.22 8.25
N ASN A 87 -9.82 21.79 7.09
CA ASN A 87 -10.80 22.49 6.25
C ASN A 87 -11.42 21.58 5.19
N THR A 88 -12.70 21.79 4.93
CA THR A 88 -13.46 21.21 3.82
C THR A 88 -13.81 22.30 2.82
N GLU A 89 -13.86 21.95 1.53
CA GLU A 89 -14.43 22.83 0.51
C GLU A 89 -15.96 22.81 0.59
N THR A 90 -16.52 21.61 0.72
CA THR A 90 -17.94 21.41 1.04
C THR A 90 -18.10 20.20 1.94
N ASP A 91 -19.03 20.27 2.88
CA ASP A 91 -19.54 19.11 3.58
C ASP A 91 -20.99 19.33 4.00
N TYR A 92 -21.78 18.26 3.96
CA TYR A 92 -23.17 18.28 4.38
C TYR A 92 -23.66 16.87 4.68
N THR A 93 -24.65 16.76 5.57
CA THR A 93 -25.30 15.48 5.89
C THR A 93 -26.45 15.25 4.92
N ALA A 94 -26.58 14.02 4.42
CA ALA A 94 -27.70 13.56 3.61
C ALA A 94 -28.37 12.35 4.28
N ASP A 95 -29.70 12.36 4.30
CA ASP A 95 -30.57 11.31 4.81
C ASP A 95 -31.14 10.42 3.68
N GLU A 96 -31.24 10.95 2.46
CA GLU A 96 -31.60 10.16 1.29
C GLU A 96 -30.37 9.47 0.67
N THR A 97 -30.25 8.16 0.93
CA THR A 97 -29.15 7.32 0.39
C THR A 97 -29.66 6.01 -0.22
N PRO A 98 -28.98 5.48 -1.26
CA PRO A 98 -29.31 4.18 -1.84
C PRO A 98 -28.71 2.98 -1.07
N MET A 99 -28.14 3.20 0.13
CA MET A 99 -27.34 2.21 0.85
C MET A 99 -28.10 0.93 1.18
N ILE A 100 -29.37 1.03 1.54
CA ILE A 100 -30.26 -0.13 1.78
C ILE A 100 -30.35 -1.01 0.53
N SER A 101 -30.47 -0.40 -0.66
CA SER A 101 -30.53 -1.16 -1.91
C SER A 101 -29.21 -1.86 -2.20
N TYR A 102 -28.08 -1.22 -1.88
CA TYR A 102 -26.75 -1.77 -2.12
C TYR A 102 -26.43 -2.94 -1.18
N VAL A 103 -26.76 -2.82 0.11
CA VAL A 103 -26.53 -3.92 1.07
C VAL A 103 -27.45 -5.11 0.81
N ASN A 104 -28.69 -4.88 0.34
CA ASN A 104 -29.59 -5.96 -0.08
C ASN A 104 -29.02 -6.75 -1.26
N VAL A 105 -28.41 -6.07 -2.23
CA VAL A 105 -27.67 -6.75 -3.32
C VAL A 105 -26.53 -7.57 -2.73
N HIS A 106 -25.72 -6.99 -1.85
CA HIS A 106 -24.62 -7.71 -1.21
C HIS A 106 -25.10 -8.99 -0.50
N ALA A 107 -26.19 -8.94 0.25
CA ALA A 107 -26.77 -10.11 0.93
C ALA A 107 -27.19 -11.23 -0.06
N VAL A 108 -27.75 -10.88 -1.22
CA VAL A 108 -28.08 -11.86 -2.27
C VAL A 108 -26.81 -12.48 -2.87
N LEU A 109 -25.78 -11.67 -3.13
CA LEU A 109 -24.50 -12.14 -3.65
C LEU A 109 -23.81 -13.08 -2.65
N GLU A 110 -23.91 -12.76 -1.36
CA GLU A 110 -23.39 -13.58 -0.27
C GLU A 110 -24.05 -14.96 -0.23
N GLY A 111 -25.37 -15.02 -0.38
CA GLY A 111 -26.09 -16.28 -0.55
C GLY A 111 -25.60 -17.10 -1.76
N ARG A 112 -25.21 -16.44 -2.86
CA ARG A 112 -24.64 -17.12 -4.04
C ARG A 112 -23.25 -17.68 -3.76
N ARG A 113 -22.38 -16.91 -3.07
CA ARG A 113 -21.03 -17.38 -2.69
C ARG A 113 -21.10 -18.62 -1.78
N ASN A 114 -21.98 -18.59 -0.79
CA ASN A 114 -22.15 -19.71 0.14
C ASN A 114 -22.64 -20.98 -0.57
N ARG A 115 -23.59 -20.88 -1.51
CA ARG A 115 -24.00 -22.02 -2.34
C ARG A 115 -22.88 -22.55 -3.23
N ALA A 116 -22.10 -21.64 -3.82
CA ALA A 116 -20.96 -22.00 -4.64
C ALA A 116 -19.88 -22.76 -3.84
N LYS A 117 -19.57 -22.29 -2.63
CA LYS A 117 -18.62 -22.94 -1.72
C LYS A 117 -19.09 -24.32 -1.24
N ALA A 118 -20.40 -24.53 -1.11
CA ALA A 118 -20.99 -25.82 -0.70
C ALA A 118 -20.96 -26.91 -1.78
N SER A 119 -20.73 -26.55 -3.05
CA SER A 119 -20.78 -27.47 -4.20
C SER A 119 -19.44 -27.58 -4.96
N PRO A 120 -18.29 -27.83 -4.30
CA PRO A 120 -16.97 -27.63 -4.90
C PRO A 120 -16.65 -28.56 -6.09
N SER A 121 -17.33 -29.71 -6.19
CA SER A 121 -17.10 -30.74 -7.21
C SER A 121 -17.80 -30.48 -8.54
N ASP A 122 -18.82 -29.62 -8.56
CA ASP A 122 -19.55 -29.25 -9.78
C ASP A 122 -19.05 -27.87 -10.23
N VAL A 123 -18.45 -27.80 -11.43
CA VAL A 123 -17.82 -26.57 -11.92
C VAL A 123 -18.84 -25.45 -12.13
N ASP A 124 -20.04 -25.78 -12.58
CA ASP A 124 -21.09 -24.80 -12.86
C ASP A 124 -21.74 -24.31 -11.56
N LEU A 125 -21.99 -25.23 -10.61
CA LEU A 125 -22.58 -24.88 -9.32
C LEU A 125 -21.57 -24.28 -8.33
N SER A 126 -20.27 -24.53 -8.50
CA SER A 126 -19.20 -23.94 -7.67
C SER A 126 -18.78 -22.53 -8.07
N GLN A 127 -19.39 -21.97 -9.12
CA GLN A 127 -19.08 -20.62 -9.58
C GLN A 127 -19.80 -19.56 -8.74
N GLY A 128 -19.01 -18.75 -8.04
CA GLY A 128 -19.48 -17.56 -7.32
C GLY A 128 -20.05 -16.48 -8.25
N PRO A 129 -20.66 -15.43 -7.68
CA PRO A 129 -21.25 -14.35 -8.45
C PRO A 129 -20.19 -13.58 -9.25
N ARG A 130 -20.46 -13.35 -10.53
CA ARG A 130 -19.65 -12.52 -11.44
C ARG A 130 -20.47 -11.28 -11.77
N VAL A 131 -20.23 -10.23 -10.99
CA VAL A 131 -21.07 -9.04 -10.93
C VAL A 131 -20.47 -7.96 -11.82
N ILE A 132 -21.20 -7.47 -12.82
CA ILE A 132 -20.77 -6.35 -13.66
C ILE A 132 -21.62 -5.11 -13.38
N VAL A 133 -20.94 -4.00 -13.07
CA VAL A 133 -21.59 -2.73 -12.73
C VAL A 133 -21.54 -1.82 -13.94
N VAL A 134 -22.70 -1.42 -14.45
CA VAL A 134 -22.86 -0.67 -15.70
C VAL A 134 -23.70 0.60 -15.51
N GLY A 135 -23.50 1.59 -16.38
CA GLY A 135 -24.19 2.87 -16.33
C GLY A 135 -23.35 4.01 -16.90
N PRO A 136 -23.96 5.19 -17.14
CA PRO A 136 -23.27 6.33 -17.73
C PRO A 136 -22.13 6.84 -16.83
N THR A 137 -21.32 7.77 -17.34
CA THR A 137 -20.33 8.47 -16.52
C THR A 137 -21.00 9.16 -15.32
N ASP A 138 -20.32 9.20 -14.18
CA ASP A 138 -20.80 9.86 -12.94
C ASP A 138 -22.12 9.28 -12.39
N SER A 139 -22.25 7.96 -12.43
CA SER A 139 -23.36 7.22 -11.79
C SER A 139 -22.97 6.52 -10.47
N GLY A 140 -21.70 6.58 -10.07
CA GLY A 140 -21.20 5.94 -8.84
C GLY A 140 -20.73 4.50 -8.98
N LYS A 141 -20.45 4.01 -10.20
CA LYS A 141 -20.02 2.62 -10.47
C LYS A 141 -18.83 2.18 -9.62
N SER A 142 -17.71 2.92 -9.67
CA SER A 142 -16.50 2.59 -8.92
C SER A 142 -16.74 2.57 -7.40
N THR A 143 -17.59 3.47 -6.90
CA THR A 143 -17.98 3.51 -5.48
C THR A 143 -18.80 2.29 -5.08
N LEU A 144 -19.79 1.89 -5.90
CA LEU A 144 -20.56 0.67 -5.65
C LEU A 144 -19.68 -0.58 -5.71
N SER A 145 -18.78 -0.66 -6.69
CA SER A 145 -17.81 -1.77 -6.77
C SER A 145 -16.98 -1.86 -5.50
N ARG A 146 -16.46 -0.73 -5.00
CA ARG A 146 -15.68 -0.66 -3.75
C ARG A 146 -16.47 -1.16 -2.53
N MET A 147 -17.74 -0.76 -2.40
CA MET A 147 -18.61 -1.22 -1.31
C MET A 147 -18.85 -2.73 -1.38
N LEU A 148 -19.22 -3.26 -2.55
CA LEU A 148 -19.47 -4.70 -2.73
C LEU A 148 -18.24 -5.57 -2.45
N LEU A 149 -17.05 -5.07 -2.82
CA LEU A 149 -15.77 -5.73 -2.54
C LEU A 149 -15.44 -5.67 -1.04
N SER A 150 -15.52 -4.49 -0.43
CA SER A 150 -15.15 -4.31 0.99
C SER A 150 -16.06 -5.08 1.93
N TRP A 151 -17.38 -5.09 1.67
CA TRP A 151 -18.30 -5.92 2.44
C TRP A 151 -18.04 -7.42 2.25
N ALA A 152 -17.67 -7.87 1.05
CA ALA A 152 -17.32 -9.27 0.83
C ALA A 152 -16.02 -9.67 1.54
N ALA A 153 -14.99 -8.82 1.49
CA ALA A 153 -13.74 -9.00 2.22
C ALA A 153 -13.95 -9.01 3.75
N LYS A 154 -14.84 -8.15 4.25
CA LYS A 154 -15.27 -8.14 5.65
C LYS A 154 -15.88 -9.48 6.09
N GLN A 155 -16.57 -10.19 5.19
CA GLN A 155 -17.12 -11.53 5.44
C GLN A 155 -16.10 -12.67 5.20
N GLY A 156 -14.82 -12.34 4.99
CA GLY A 156 -13.75 -13.29 4.78
C GLY A 156 -13.63 -13.84 3.35
N TRP A 157 -14.38 -13.30 2.38
CA TRP A 157 -14.22 -13.66 0.98
C TRP A 157 -13.05 -12.93 0.34
N LYS A 158 -12.46 -13.52 -0.69
CA LYS A 158 -11.40 -12.90 -1.50
C LYS A 158 -11.88 -12.68 -2.94
N PRO A 159 -12.88 -11.81 -3.19
CA PRO A 159 -13.38 -11.57 -4.54
C PRO A 159 -12.32 -10.88 -5.40
N THR A 160 -12.31 -11.19 -6.69
CA THR A 160 -11.47 -10.47 -7.66
C THR A 160 -12.15 -9.17 -8.08
N PHE A 161 -11.47 -8.04 -7.92
CA PHE A 161 -11.86 -6.79 -8.54
C PHE A 161 -11.32 -6.75 -9.97
N VAL A 162 -12.19 -6.49 -10.94
CA VAL A 162 -11.84 -6.29 -12.35
C VAL A 162 -12.23 -4.86 -12.73
N ASP A 163 -11.27 -4.07 -13.21
CA ASP A 163 -11.51 -2.70 -13.63
C ASP A 163 -11.26 -2.55 -15.13
N LEU A 164 -12.34 -2.34 -15.88
CA LEU A 164 -12.32 -2.15 -17.32
C LEU A 164 -12.37 -0.65 -17.71
N ASP A 165 -12.40 0.28 -16.75
CA ASP A 165 -12.38 1.71 -17.04
C ASP A 165 -10.95 2.21 -17.33
N ILE A 166 -10.54 2.13 -18.59
CA ILE A 166 -9.24 2.66 -19.06
C ILE A 166 -9.10 4.18 -18.87
N GLY A 167 -10.18 4.93 -18.67
CA GLY A 167 -10.16 6.38 -18.56
C GLY A 167 -9.95 6.90 -17.14
N GLN A 168 -10.51 6.20 -16.13
CA GLN A 168 -10.49 6.57 -14.71
C GLN A 168 -10.30 5.34 -13.79
N GLY A 169 -9.59 4.32 -14.25
CA GLY A 169 -9.34 3.10 -13.48
C GLY A 169 -8.74 3.35 -12.10
N SER A 170 -9.11 2.50 -11.14
CA SER A 170 -8.78 2.62 -9.71
C SER A 170 -7.63 1.73 -9.28
N ILE A 171 -7.21 0.75 -10.10
CA ILE A 171 -6.12 -0.18 -9.76
C ILE A 171 -4.77 0.48 -10.06
N THR A 172 -4.51 0.92 -11.29
CA THR A 172 -3.18 1.39 -11.71
C THR A 172 -3.25 2.67 -12.54
N SER A 173 -2.17 3.00 -13.24
CA SER A 173 -2.08 4.13 -14.16
C SER A 173 -3.22 4.10 -15.21
N PRO A 174 -3.75 5.27 -15.63
CA PRO A 174 -4.77 5.34 -16.68
C PRO A 174 -4.32 4.69 -18.00
N GLY A 175 -5.29 4.26 -18.80
CA GLY A 175 -5.06 3.54 -20.05
C GLY A 175 -4.85 2.04 -19.86
N CYS A 176 -5.25 1.49 -18.72
CA CYS A 176 -5.13 0.07 -18.42
C CYS A 176 -6.49 -0.55 -18.14
N ILE A 177 -6.64 -1.81 -18.50
CA ILE A 177 -7.58 -2.72 -17.82
C ILE A 177 -6.77 -3.52 -16.80
N ALA A 178 -7.37 -3.80 -15.65
CA ALA A 178 -6.65 -4.50 -14.59
C ALA A 178 -7.56 -5.37 -13.74
N ALA A 179 -6.96 -6.31 -13.01
CA ALA A 179 -7.65 -7.09 -12.00
C ALA A 179 -6.73 -7.38 -10.81
N THR A 180 -7.31 -7.46 -9.61
CA THR A 180 -6.58 -7.82 -8.38
C THR A 180 -7.53 -8.48 -7.38
N PRO A 181 -7.09 -9.49 -6.60
CA PRO A 181 -7.88 -9.98 -5.47
C PRO A 181 -8.00 -8.90 -4.39
N ILE A 182 -9.15 -8.84 -3.74
CA ILE A 182 -9.40 -7.98 -2.57
C ILE A 182 -9.56 -8.88 -1.35
N GLU A 183 -8.53 -8.95 -0.51
CA GLU A 183 -8.52 -9.83 0.66
C GLU A 183 -9.03 -9.15 1.93
N MET A 184 -8.86 -7.82 2.01
CA MET A 184 -9.25 -6.99 3.13
C MET A 184 -10.15 -5.85 2.64
N PRO A 185 -11.02 -5.29 3.50
CA PRO A 185 -11.76 -4.07 3.18
C PRO A 185 -10.83 -2.98 2.63
N ILE A 186 -11.27 -2.30 1.57
CA ILE A 186 -10.42 -1.35 0.85
C ILE A 186 -10.21 -0.11 1.72
N ASP A 187 -8.96 0.23 2.00
CA ASP A 187 -8.64 1.38 2.85
C ASP A 187 -9.20 2.67 2.22
N PRO A 188 -9.88 3.53 3.00
CA PRO A 188 -10.52 4.73 2.46
C PRO A 188 -9.52 5.82 2.04
N VAL A 189 -8.29 5.76 2.54
CA VAL A 189 -7.18 6.68 2.21
C VAL A 189 -6.26 6.02 1.17
N GLU A 190 -5.68 4.87 1.50
CA GLU A 190 -4.67 4.18 0.67
C GLU A 190 -5.28 3.50 -0.57
N GLY A 191 -6.55 3.14 -0.51
CA GLY A 191 -7.28 2.53 -1.61
C GLY A 191 -6.93 1.05 -1.81
N ILE A 192 -6.81 0.64 -3.07
CA ILE A 192 -6.67 -0.77 -3.45
C ILE A 192 -5.19 -1.17 -3.32
N PRO A 193 -4.84 -2.23 -2.56
CA PRO A 193 -3.47 -2.70 -2.46
C PRO A 193 -2.97 -3.23 -3.81
N LEU A 194 -1.69 -2.97 -4.12
CA LEU A 194 -1.08 -3.22 -5.44
C LEU A 194 -0.05 -4.36 -5.43
N GLU A 195 -0.20 -5.35 -4.54
CA GLU A 195 0.81 -6.40 -4.36
C GLU A 195 1.03 -7.26 -5.61
N MET A 196 -0.04 -7.73 -6.28
CA MET A 196 0.07 -8.54 -7.50
C MET A 196 -1.10 -8.31 -8.49
N PRO A 197 -1.27 -7.11 -9.06
CA PRO A 197 -2.32 -6.87 -10.04
C PRO A 197 -1.98 -7.49 -11.40
N LEU A 198 -2.99 -8.04 -12.07
CA LEU A 198 -2.98 -8.29 -13.50
C LEU A 198 -3.28 -6.97 -14.20
N VAL A 199 -2.39 -6.50 -15.07
CA VAL A 199 -2.46 -5.22 -15.75
C VAL A 199 -2.16 -5.40 -17.23
N TYR A 200 -3.09 -4.94 -18.06
CA TYR A 200 -2.93 -4.89 -19.51
C TYR A 200 -3.03 -3.44 -20.00
N PHE A 201 -2.04 -3.03 -20.78
CA PHE A 201 -1.95 -1.65 -21.25
C PHE A 201 -2.64 -1.45 -22.59
N TYR A 202 -3.68 -0.62 -22.59
CA TYR A 202 -4.41 -0.21 -23.78
C TYR A 202 -3.80 1.04 -24.45
N GLY A 203 -3.21 1.94 -23.67
CA GLY A 203 -2.50 3.14 -24.19
C GLY A 203 -3.39 4.30 -24.65
N HIS A 204 -4.70 4.25 -24.41
CA HIS A 204 -5.56 5.40 -24.64
C HIS A 204 -6.58 5.55 -23.51
N THR A 205 -7.15 6.73 -23.38
CA THR A 205 -8.14 7.03 -22.33
C THR A 205 -9.58 6.81 -22.81
N THR A 206 -9.76 6.33 -24.03
CA THR A 206 -11.06 6.02 -24.64
C THR A 206 -10.92 4.85 -25.62
N PRO A 207 -11.82 3.84 -25.59
CA PRO A 207 -11.72 2.68 -26.46
C PRO A 207 -12.05 2.99 -27.92
N SER A 208 -12.66 4.15 -28.18
CA SER A 208 -13.02 4.59 -29.53
C SER A 208 -11.82 4.73 -30.46
N VAL A 209 -10.59 4.80 -29.93
CA VAL A 209 -9.38 4.83 -30.74
C VAL A 209 -9.11 3.48 -31.41
N ASN A 210 -9.36 2.39 -30.69
CA ASN A 210 -9.08 1.03 -31.14
C ASN A 210 -9.96 0.04 -30.36
N ALA A 211 -11.21 -0.13 -30.78
CA ALA A 211 -12.15 -0.98 -30.08
C ALA A 211 -11.72 -2.46 -30.11
N ASP A 212 -11.11 -2.90 -31.21
CA ASP A 212 -10.67 -4.29 -31.37
C ASP A 212 -9.54 -4.66 -30.41
N LEU A 213 -8.57 -3.76 -30.20
CA LEU A 213 -7.56 -3.98 -29.17
C LEU A 213 -8.20 -4.08 -27.77
N TYR A 214 -9.16 -3.20 -27.44
CA TYR A 214 -9.83 -3.27 -26.14
C TYR A 214 -10.52 -4.63 -25.94
N LYS A 215 -11.21 -5.12 -26.98
CA LYS A 215 -11.83 -6.46 -27.00
C LYS A 215 -10.82 -7.58 -26.77
N VAL A 216 -9.66 -7.52 -27.42
CA VAL A 216 -8.58 -8.50 -27.25
C VAL A 216 -8.05 -8.48 -25.83
N LEU A 217 -7.75 -7.31 -25.27
CA LEU A 217 -7.23 -7.20 -23.90
C LEU A 217 -8.23 -7.75 -22.86
N VAL A 218 -9.53 -7.45 -23.00
CA VAL A 218 -10.57 -8.01 -22.11
C VAL A 218 -10.62 -9.54 -22.20
N LYS A 219 -10.42 -10.09 -23.40
CA LYS A 219 -10.37 -11.54 -23.61
C LYS A 219 -9.12 -12.17 -22.98
N GLU A 220 -7.95 -11.56 -23.12
CA GLU A 220 -6.72 -12.02 -22.46
C GLU A 220 -6.86 -12.02 -20.93
N LEU A 221 -7.39 -10.93 -20.37
CA LEU A 221 -7.68 -10.83 -18.94
C LEU A 221 -8.65 -11.91 -18.48
N ALA A 222 -9.75 -12.13 -19.20
CA ALA A 222 -10.73 -13.16 -18.88
C ALA A 222 -10.11 -14.56 -18.88
N GLN A 223 -9.27 -14.89 -19.87
CA GLN A 223 -8.60 -16.20 -19.93
C GLN A 223 -7.69 -16.46 -18.73
N ILE A 224 -6.95 -15.45 -18.25
CA ILE A 224 -6.13 -15.60 -17.05
C ILE A 224 -7.01 -15.81 -15.82
N LEU A 225 -8.08 -15.02 -15.68
CA LEU A 225 -9.02 -15.16 -14.55
C LEU A 225 -9.69 -16.54 -14.51
N GLU A 226 -10.08 -17.09 -15.66
CA GLU A 226 -10.64 -18.44 -15.73
C GLU A 226 -9.62 -19.51 -15.30
N ARG A 227 -8.35 -19.36 -15.67
CA ARG A 227 -7.28 -20.26 -15.19
C ARG A 227 -7.09 -20.15 -13.68
N GLN A 228 -7.11 -18.94 -13.13
CA GLN A 228 -7.02 -18.71 -11.68
C GLN A 228 -8.21 -19.35 -10.94
N PHE A 229 -9.43 -19.17 -11.43
CA PHE A 229 -10.64 -19.76 -10.83
C PHE A 229 -10.72 -21.28 -11.00
N SER A 230 -10.18 -21.82 -12.08
CA SER A 230 -10.08 -23.29 -12.25
C SER A 230 -9.14 -23.90 -11.22
N GLY A 231 -8.04 -23.21 -10.90
CA GLY A 231 -7.02 -23.66 -9.95
C GLY A 231 -7.32 -23.38 -8.47
N ASN A 232 -8.29 -22.51 -8.16
CA ASN A 232 -8.60 -22.10 -6.78
C ASN A 232 -10.11 -22.06 -6.54
N ALA A 233 -10.64 -23.09 -5.84
CA ALA A 233 -12.06 -23.22 -5.54
C ALA A 233 -12.60 -22.10 -4.64
N GLU A 234 -11.81 -21.59 -3.70
CA GLU A 234 -12.22 -20.48 -2.83
C GLU A 234 -12.38 -19.18 -3.60
N SER A 235 -11.41 -18.86 -4.46
CA SER A 235 -11.47 -17.70 -5.36
C SER A 235 -12.63 -17.82 -6.35
N ARG A 236 -12.86 -19.02 -6.90
CA ARG A 236 -14.00 -19.31 -7.77
C ARG A 236 -15.35 -19.07 -7.07
N ALA A 237 -15.49 -19.53 -5.82
CA ALA A 237 -16.70 -19.33 -5.02
C ALA A 237 -16.88 -17.88 -4.56
N ALA A 238 -15.79 -17.14 -4.30
CA ALA A 238 -15.83 -15.72 -3.96
C ALA A 238 -16.35 -14.86 -5.11
N GLY A 239 -16.02 -15.24 -6.34
CA GLY A 239 -16.44 -14.59 -7.57
C GLY A 239 -15.68 -13.30 -7.87
N MET A 240 -16.29 -12.41 -8.65
CA MET A 240 -15.66 -11.16 -9.06
C MET A 240 -16.65 -9.99 -9.15
N VAL A 241 -16.12 -8.77 -8.99
CA VAL A 241 -16.83 -7.52 -9.24
C VAL A 241 -16.14 -6.76 -10.36
N ILE A 242 -16.86 -6.46 -11.42
CA ILE A 242 -16.36 -5.88 -12.67
C ILE A 242 -16.88 -4.44 -12.79
N ASN A 243 -15.99 -3.47 -12.64
CA ASN A 243 -16.25 -2.06 -12.93
C ASN A 243 -16.08 -1.79 -14.44
N THR A 244 -16.97 -0.98 -15.00
CA THR A 244 -16.97 -0.62 -16.42
C THR A 244 -16.85 0.89 -16.63
N MET A 245 -16.46 1.27 -17.83
CA MET A 245 -16.49 2.66 -18.29
C MET A 245 -17.92 3.19 -18.53
N GLY A 246 -18.05 4.52 -18.61
CA GLY A 246 -19.34 5.19 -18.74
C GLY A 246 -19.91 5.36 -20.17
N TRP A 247 -19.36 4.69 -21.18
CA TRP A 247 -19.84 4.81 -22.58
C TRP A 247 -20.88 3.73 -22.87
N ILE A 248 -22.15 4.10 -22.91
CA ILE A 248 -23.28 3.16 -22.92
C ILE A 248 -24.09 3.19 -24.24
N GLU A 249 -23.55 3.81 -25.28
CA GLU A 249 -24.22 4.01 -26.57
C GLU A 249 -23.31 3.57 -27.73
N GLY A 250 -23.90 3.15 -28.85
CA GLY A 250 -23.17 2.73 -30.06
C GLY A 250 -22.14 1.64 -29.76
N VAL A 251 -20.91 1.83 -30.23
CA VAL A 251 -19.78 0.92 -29.99
C VAL A 251 -19.54 0.67 -28.48
N GLY A 252 -19.78 1.66 -27.61
CA GLY A 252 -19.65 1.47 -26.17
C GLY A 252 -20.64 0.43 -25.60
N TYR A 253 -21.86 0.40 -26.13
CA TYR A 253 -22.86 -0.61 -25.77
C TYR A 253 -22.47 -2.00 -26.26
N GLU A 254 -21.90 -2.12 -27.47
CA GLU A 254 -21.38 -3.38 -28.00
C GLU A 254 -20.22 -3.92 -27.15
N LEU A 255 -19.29 -3.06 -26.75
CA LEU A 255 -18.18 -3.42 -25.86
C LEU A 255 -18.68 -3.91 -24.49
N LEU A 256 -19.75 -3.29 -23.97
CA LEU A 256 -20.39 -3.71 -22.73
C LEU A 256 -20.99 -5.10 -22.87
N LEU A 257 -21.79 -5.37 -23.91
CA LEU A 257 -22.37 -6.70 -24.15
C LEU A 257 -21.26 -7.75 -24.32
N GLN A 258 -20.20 -7.43 -25.04
CA GLN A 258 -19.07 -8.32 -25.18
C GLN A 258 -18.36 -8.58 -23.84
N ALA A 259 -18.21 -7.57 -22.98
CA ALA A 259 -17.59 -7.75 -21.66
C ALA A 259 -18.44 -8.66 -20.75
N ILE A 260 -19.77 -8.51 -20.78
CA ILE A 260 -20.71 -9.42 -20.08
C ILE A 260 -20.45 -10.86 -20.50
N ASP A 261 -20.35 -11.09 -21.81
CA ASP A 261 -20.18 -12.43 -22.37
C ASP A 261 -18.78 -12.99 -22.13
N THR A 262 -17.74 -12.18 -22.35
CA THR A 262 -16.34 -12.62 -22.25
C THR A 262 -15.94 -12.95 -20.82
N LEU A 263 -16.48 -12.24 -19.82
CA LEU A 263 -16.22 -12.49 -18.40
C LEU A 263 -17.25 -13.41 -17.75
N ASN A 264 -18.21 -13.94 -18.52
CA ASN A 264 -19.33 -14.76 -18.05
C ASN A 264 -20.08 -14.11 -16.86
N ALA A 265 -20.38 -12.81 -16.96
CA ALA A 265 -21.08 -12.09 -15.91
C ALA A 265 -22.52 -12.63 -15.75
N ASN A 266 -22.88 -13.02 -14.53
CA ASN A 266 -24.20 -13.59 -14.20
C ASN A 266 -25.08 -12.64 -13.38
N VAL A 267 -24.56 -11.48 -12.98
CA VAL A 267 -25.32 -10.40 -12.35
C VAL A 267 -24.92 -9.07 -12.98
N VAL A 268 -25.87 -8.36 -13.58
CA VAL A 268 -25.69 -7.06 -14.21
C VAL A 268 -26.39 -5.99 -13.38
N LEU A 269 -25.60 -5.11 -12.74
CA LEU A 269 -26.11 -4.01 -11.92
C LEU A 269 -26.11 -2.71 -12.72
N VAL A 270 -27.30 -2.21 -13.08
CA VAL A 270 -27.48 -1.00 -13.90
C VAL A 270 -27.74 0.21 -13.00
N LEU A 271 -26.79 1.14 -12.93
CA LEU A 271 -26.89 2.34 -12.09
C LEU A 271 -27.49 3.53 -12.83
N GLY A 272 -28.65 3.99 -12.35
CA GLY A 272 -29.20 5.31 -12.67
C GLY A 272 -29.59 5.55 -14.13
N GLN A 273 -29.82 4.50 -14.93
CA GLN A 273 -30.20 4.64 -16.34
C GLN A 273 -31.24 3.60 -16.79
N GLU A 274 -32.49 4.04 -16.92
CA GLU A 274 -33.63 3.16 -17.20
C GLU A 274 -33.62 2.60 -18.62
N LYS A 275 -33.32 3.43 -19.61
CA LYS A 275 -33.23 3.01 -21.02
C LYS A 275 -32.22 1.88 -21.19
N LEU A 276 -31.02 2.02 -20.58
CA LEU A 276 -29.99 1.00 -20.61
C LEU A 276 -30.45 -0.30 -19.94
N CYS A 277 -31.12 -0.20 -18.80
CA CYS A 277 -31.66 -1.37 -18.09
C CYS A 277 -32.69 -2.13 -18.94
N SER A 278 -33.60 -1.41 -19.60
CA SER A 278 -34.59 -1.99 -20.51
C SER A 278 -33.92 -2.71 -21.69
N MET A 279 -32.95 -2.05 -22.35
CA MET A 279 -32.21 -2.63 -23.46
C MET A 279 -31.44 -3.90 -23.06
N LEU A 280 -30.77 -3.88 -21.89
CA LEU A 280 -30.04 -5.05 -21.39
C LEU A 280 -30.97 -6.20 -21.02
N LYS A 281 -32.12 -5.92 -20.41
CA LYS A 281 -33.13 -6.95 -20.10
C LYS A 281 -33.67 -7.61 -21.36
N ASP A 282 -33.89 -6.85 -22.42
CA ASP A 282 -34.39 -7.37 -23.68
C ASP A 282 -33.35 -8.25 -24.38
N VAL A 283 -32.11 -7.76 -24.53
CA VAL A 283 -31.02 -8.50 -25.20
C VAL A 283 -30.59 -9.74 -24.41
N LEU A 284 -30.57 -9.67 -23.08
CA LEU A 284 -30.14 -10.78 -22.21
C LEU A 284 -31.29 -11.73 -21.81
N LYS A 285 -32.51 -11.50 -22.32
CA LYS A 285 -33.68 -12.35 -22.03
C LYS A 285 -33.47 -13.82 -22.42
N SER A 286 -32.64 -14.07 -23.42
CA SER A 286 -32.27 -15.42 -23.87
C SER A 286 -31.25 -16.13 -22.96
N LYS A 287 -30.67 -15.43 -21.98
CA LYS A 287 -29.68 -15.96 -21.04
C LYS A 287 -30.30 -16.07 -19.64
N PRO A 288 -30.96 -17.21 -19.30
CA PRO A 288 -31.74 -17.34 -18.06
C PRO A 288 -30.88 -17.27 -16.78
N ASN A 289 -29.55 -17.45 -16.91
CA ASN A 289 -28.61 -17.42 -15.79
C ASN A 289 -28.04 -16.02 -15.52
N VAL A 290 -28.52 -14.98 -16.20
CA VAL A 290 -28.04 -13.60 -16.05
C VAL A 290 -29.13 -12.71 -15.46
N ASP A 291 -28.90 -12.22 -14.24
CA ASP A 291 -29.84 -11.33 -13.56
C ASP A 291 -29.52 -9.86 -13.85
N VAL A 292 -30.49 -9.11 -14.38
CA VAL A 292 -30.34 -7.67 -14.64
C VAL A 292 -31.12 -6.85 -13.61
N VAL A 293 -30.39 -6.17 -12.73
CA VAL A 293 -30.94 -5.42 -11.59
C VAL A 293 -30.71 -3.92 -11.78
N LYS A 294 -31.78 -3.12 -11.65
CA LYS A 294 -31.70 -1.65 -11.66
C LYS A 294 -31.42 -1.13 -10.25
N LEU A 295 -30.45 -0.25 -10.11
CA LEU A 295 -30.14 0.44 -8.87
C LEU A 295 -30.20 1.96 -9.05
N GLN A 296 -30.58 2.66 -7.99
CA GLN A 296 -30.54 4.12 -7.94
C GLN A 296 -29.07 4.58 -7.80
N LYS A 297 -28.73 5.71 -8.43
CA LYS A 297 -27.45 6.39 -8.20
C LYS A 297 -27.56 7.24 -6.93
N SER A 298 -26.49 7.35 -6.16
CA SER A 298 -26.45 8.27 -5.00
C SER A 298 -26.54 9.72 -5.47
N GLY A 299 -27.28 10.55 -4.72
CA GLY A 299 -27.32 12.00 -4.91
C GLY A 299 -25.98 12.69 -4.62
N GLY A 300 -25.05 12.01 -3.93
CA GLY A 300 -23.70 12.50 -3.64
C GLY A 300 -22.74 12.40 -4.82
N VAL A 301 -23.14 11.77 -5.93
CA VAL A 301 -22.27 11.62 -7.10
C VAL A 301 -22.16 12.96 -7.84
N VAL A 302 -20.94 13.49 -7.87
CA VAL A 302 -20.63 14.77 -8.51
C VAL A 302 -20.29 14.56 -9.99
N SER A 303 -20.94 15.34 -10.86
CA SER A 303 -20.64 15.38 -12.30
C SER A 303 -19.24 15.96 -12.57
N ARG A 304 -18.45 15.29 -13.42
CA ARG A 304 -17.07 15.66 -13.74
C ARG A 304 -16.95 16.05 -15.20
N ASN A 305 -16.58 17.31 -15.44
CA ASN A 305 -16.24 17.77 -16.77
C ASN A 305 -14.91 17.16 -17.27
N VAL A 306 -14.61 17.34 -18.56
CA VAL A 306 -13.43 16.78 -19.22
C VAL A 306 -12.12 17.21 -18.55
N LYS A 307 -12.02 18.48 -18.12
CA LYS A 307 -10.82 19.02 -17.46
C LYS A 307 -10.57 18.38 -16.09
N VAL A 308 -11.63 18.16 -15.31
CA VAL A 308 -11.55 17.47 -14.01
C VAL A 308 -11.05 16.03 -14.20
N ARG A 309 -11.56 15.31 -15.21
CA ARG A 309 -11.09 13.94 -15.52
C ARG A 309 -9.63 13.91 -15.96
N GLN A 310 -9.19 14.89 -16.75
CA GLN A 310 -7.79 15.04 -17.15
C GLN A 310 -6.87 15.27 -15.95
N ARG A 311 -7.28 16.13 -15.01
CA ARG A 311 -6.53 16.35 -13.76
C ARG A 311 -6.49 15.10 -12.89
N ALA A 312 -7.62 14.41 -12.72
CA ALA A 312 -7.68 13.15 -11.97
C ALA A 312 -6.72 12.08 -12.55
N ARG A 313 -6.63 11.95 -13.88
CA ARG A 313 -5.62 11.08 -14.51
C ARG A 313 -4.19 11.50 -14.18
N SER A 314 -3.93 12.81 -14.19
CA SER A 314 -2.59 13.34 -13.90
C SER A 314 -2.20 13.07 -12.44
N TYR A 315 -3.14 13.22 -11.50
CA TYR A 315 -2.93 12.84 -10.10
C TYR A 315 -2.71 11.33 -9.95
N ARG A 316 -3.51 10.50 -10.63
CA ARG A 316 -3.32 9.03 -10.57
C ARG A 316 -1.96 8.58 -11.08
N ILE A 317 -1.46 9.22 -12.14
CA ILE A 317 -0.10 9.00 -12.64
C ILE A 317 0.93 9.40 -11.58
N ARG A 318 0.76 10.56 -10.93
CA ARG A 318 1.66 11.01 -9.86
C ARG A 318 1.65 10.03 -8.69
N GLU A 319 0.47 9.64 -8.21
CA GLU A 319 0.29 8.65 -7.14
C GLU A 319 1.02 7.34 -7.44
N TYR A 320 1.01 6.89 -8.70
CA TYR A 320 1.75 5.68 -9.08
C TYR A 320 3.26 5.78 -8.83
N PHE A 321 3.88 6.94 -9.09
CA PHE A 321 5.32 7.12 -8.92
C PHE A 321 5.72 7.59 -7.52
N TYR A 322 4.92 8.45 -6.91
CA TYR A 322 5.26 9.15 -5.67
C TYR A 322 4.43 8.69 -4.47
N GLY A 323 3.41 7.86 -4.65
CA GLY A 323 2.48 7.50 -3.58
C GLY A 323 1.45 8.60 -3.30
N ILE A 324 0.49 8.32 -2.42
CA ILE A 324 -0.61 9.22 -2.09
C ILE A 324 -0.12 10.38 -1.22
N ALA A 325 0.85 10.10 -0.32
CA ALA A 325 1.42 11.08 0.59
C ALA A 325 2.78 11.64 0.11
N ASN A 326 3.19 11.34 -1.13
CA ASN A 326 4.58 11.51 -1.59
C ASN A 326 5.58 10.66 -0.76
N ASP A 327 5.12 9.49 -0.34
CA ASP A 327 5.82 8.51 0.50
C ASP A 327 6.66 7.52 -0.32
N LEU A 328 6.42 7.42 -1.63
CA LEU A 328 7.28 6.69 -2.56
C LEU A 328 8.33 7.62 -3.18
N SER A 329 9.54 7.08 -3.34
CA SER A 329 10.68 7.79 -3.93
C SER A 329 11.04 7.16 -5.27
N PRO A 330 10.50 7.66 -6.40
CA PRO A 330 10.82 7.10 -7.70
C PRO A 330 12.24 7.48 -8.12
N HIS A 331 12.88 6.60 -8.88
CA HIS A 331 14.29 6.72 -9.23
C HIS A 331 14.49 7.20 -10.66
N SER A 332 15.46 8.09 -10.88
CA SER A 332 15.85 8.55 -12.21
C SER A 332 16.98 7.65 -12.75
N ASN A 333 16.70 6.98 -13.86
CA ASN A 333 17.59 6.03 -14.50
C ASN A 333 17.99 6.52 -15.91
N ILE A 334 19.16 6.07 -16.37
CA ILE A 334 19.67 6.36 -17.72
C ILE A 334 19.93 5.04 -18.43
N ALA A 335 19.31 4.83 -19.60
CA ALA A 335 19.55 3.65 -20.44
C ALA A 335 20.12 4.05 -21.82
N ASN A 336 20.81 3.11 -22.49
CA ASN A 336 21.15 3.29 -23.90
C ASN A 336 19.94 2.99 -24.78
N PHE A 337 19.89 3.58 -25.98
CA PHE A 337 18.85 3.25 -26.96
C PHE A 337 18.86 1.76 -27.32
N ASN A 338 20.04 1.14 -27.40
CA ASN A 338 20.17 -0.28 -27.72
C ASN A 338 19.66 -1.21 -26.59
N ASP A 339 19.45 -0.66 -25.40
CA ASP A 339 18.91 -1.40 -24.27
C ASP A 339 17.39 -1.37 -24.21
N LEU A 340 16.72 -0.69 -25.14
CA LEU A 340 15.27 -0.57 -25.17
C LEU A 340 14.74 -0.83 -26.57
N SER A 341 13.58 -1.46 -26.64
CA SER A 341 12.82 -1.69 -27.85
C SER A 341 11.41 -1.18 -27.60
N VAL A 342 11.07 -0.09 -28.28
CA VAL A 342 9.78 0.59 -28.08
C VAL A 342 8.82 0.17 -29.19
N TYR A 343 7.59 -0.16 -28.83
CA TYR A 343 6.53 -0.58 -29.75
C TYR A 343 5.29 0.27 -29.56
N LYS A 344 4.53 0.38 -30.64
CA LYS A 344 3.18 0.92 -30.65
C LYS A 344 2.23 -0.19 -31.12
N ILE A 345 1.07 -0.31 -30.47
CA ILE A 345 -0.01 -1.15 -30.98
C ILE A 345 -0.88 -0.33 -31.93
N GLY A 346 -1.15 -0.88 -33.10
CA GLY A 346 -2.03 -0.29 -34.08
C GLY A 346 -1.37 0.80 -34.93
N GLY A 347 -1.85 0.92 -36.16
CA GLY A 347 -1.29 1.80 -37.18
C GLY A 347 -0.09 1.15 -37.87
N GLY A 348 -0.15 1.00 -39.19
CA GLY A 348 0.87 0.41 -40.04
C GLY A 348 0.54 0.67 -41.51
N PRO A 349 1.43 0.30 -42.46
CA PRO A 349 1.16 0.48 -43.88
C PRO A 349 -0.10 -0.30 -44.28
N GLN A 350 -1.02 0.41 -44.92
CA GLN A 350 -2.24 -0.12 -45.50
C GLN A 350 -1.90 -1.06 -46.67
N ALA A 351 -2.64 -2.16 -46.81
CA ALA A 351 -2.52 -3.01 -47.99
C ALA A 351 -2.78 -2.15 -49.24
N PRO A 352 -1.96 -2.26 -50.31
CA PRO A 352 -2.20 -1.51 -51.53
C PRO A 352 -3.57 -1.89 -52.10
N ARG A 353 -4.31 -0.92 -52.65
CA ARG A 353 -5.67 -1.14 -53.20
C ARG A 353 -5.72 -2.24 -54.26
N SER A 354 -4.60 -2.52 -54.92
CA SER A 354 -4.45 -3.62 -55.90
C SER A 354 -4.52 -5.02 -55.29
N ALA A 355 -4.35 -5.16 -53.96
CA ALA A 355 -4.43 -6.42 -53.23
C ALA A 355 -5.79 -6.64 -52.53
N LEU A 356 -6.76 -5.73 -52.75
CA LEU A 356 -8.08 -5.77 -52.10
C LEU A 356 -9.20 -6.08 -53.11
N PRO A 357 -10.28 -6.77 -52.67
CA PRO A 357 -11.49 -6.92 -53.48
C PRO A 357 -12.06 -5.56 -53.92
N ILE A 358 -12.71 -5.53 -55.08
CA ILE A 358 -13.37 -4.31 -55.58
C ILE A 358 -14.38 -3.82 -54.53
N GLY A 359 -14.19 -2.59 -54.05
CA GLY A 359 -15.03 -1.95 -53.03
C GLY A 359 -14.54 -2.07 -51.59
N ALA A 360 -13.46 -2.81 -51.32
CA ALA A 360 -12.87 -2.90 -49.98
C ALA A 360 -11.85 -1.77 -49.73
N GLU A 361 -11.95 -1.11 -48.57
CA GLU A 361 -10.95 -0.14 -48.13
C GLU A 361 -9.83 -0.82 -47.32
N PRO A 362 -8.56 -0.38 -47.45
CA PRO A 362 -7.47 -0.92 -46.67
C PRO A 362 -7.60 -0.53 -45.19
N VAL A 363 -7.96 -1.50 -44.36
CA VAL A 363 -7.94 -1.37 -42.90
C VAL A 363 -6.58 -1.86 -42.40
N ALA A 364 -5.84 -1.00 -41.70
CA ALA A 364 -4.62 -1.45 -41.00
C ALA A 364 -5.02 -2.39 -39.86
N ASP A 365 -4.30 -3.50 -39.69
CA ASP A 365 -4.55 -4.42 -38.58
C ASP A 365 -4.48 -3.66 -37.24
N PRO A 366 -5.60 -3.59 -36.48
CA PRO A 366 -5.69 -2.81 -35.26
C PRO A 366 -4.80 -3.35 -34.13
N THR A 367 -4.37 -4.60 -34.21
CA THR A 367 -3.55 -5.28 -33.18
C THR A 367 -2.09 -5.42 -33.58
N ARG A 368 -1.71 -4.95 -34.77
CA ARG A 368 -0.33 -5.04 -35.24
C ARG A 368 0.61 -4.24 -34.35
N LEU A 369 1.73 -4.87 -33.98
CA LEU A 369 2.83 -4.20 -33.30
C LEU A 369 3.76 -3.56 -34.32
N VAL A 370 4.09 -2.28 -34.09
CA VAL A 370 5.02 -1.51 -34.91
C VAL A 370 6.17 -1.01 -34.06
N PRO A 371 7.43 -1.34 -34.41
CA PRO A 371 8.58 -0.82 -33.69
C PRO A 371 8.68 0.69 -33.89
N VAL A 372 9.01 1.41 -32.83
CA VAL A 372 9.15 2.86 -32.80
C VAL A 372 10.60 3.23 -32.57
N THR A 373 11.13 4.04 -33.47
CA THR A 373 12.47 4.61 -33.32
C THR A 373 12.49 5.61 -32.15
N ILE A 374 13.43 5.44 -31.22
CA ILE A 374 13.60 6.34 -30.09
C ILE A 374 14.05 7.72 -30.60
N ASN A 375 13.20 8.72 -30.38
CA ASN A 375 13.41 10.11 -30.78
C ASN A 375 12.76 11.07 -29.77
N ARG A 376 12.84 12.38 -30.01
CA ARG A 376 12.26 13.40 -29.12
C ARG A 376 10.74 13.33 -28.95
N ASP A 377 10.01 12.60 -29.78
CA ASP A 377 8.55 12.46 -29.66
C ASP A 377 8.14 11.61 -28.45
N LEU A 378 9.09 10.81 -27.90
CA LEU A 378 8.89 10.03 -26.68
C LEU A 378 9.03 10.87 -25.40
N LEU A 379 9.52 12.11 -25.51
CA LEU A 379 9.74 12.98 -24.36
C LEU A 379 8.40 13.27 -23.64
N HIS A 380 8.40 13.16 -22.31
CA HIS A 380 7.23 13.34 -21.46
C HIS A 380 6.09 12.34 -21.69
N LEU A 381 6.36 11.21 -22.33
CA LEU A 381 5.43 10.09 -22.40
C LEU A 381 5.62 9.13 -21.22
N ILE A 382 4.53 8.47 -20.86
CA ILE A 382 4.55 7.26 -20.04
C ILE A 382 4.63 6.06 -20.96
N LEU A 383 5.54 5.14 -20.65
CA LEU A 383 5.68 3.87 -21.33
C LEU A 383 5.34 2.74 -20.36
N ALA A 384 4.55 1.77 -20.83
CA ALA A 384 4.33 0.53 -20.10
C ALA A 384 5.49 -0.45 -20.38
N VAL A 385 6.03 -1.05 -19.33
CA VAL A 385 7.09 -2.06 -19.41
C VAL A 385 6.41 -3.43 -19.35
N SER A 386 6.48 -4.21 -20.43
CA SER A 386 5.78 -5.51 -20.53
C SER A 386 6.67 -6.66 -20.04
N PHE A 387 6.11 -7.69 -19.39
CA PHE A 387 6.83 -8.94 -19.09
C PHE A 387 7.06 -9.85 -20.31
N ALA A 388 6.67 -9.44 -21.51
CA ALA A 388 6.90 -10.17 -22.74
C ALA A 388 8.39 -10.41 -23.00
N LYS A 389 8.72 -11.60 -23.51
CA LYS A 389 10.08 -11.94 -23.97
C LYS A 389 10.26 -11.65 -25.46
N GLU A 390 9.18 -11.81 -26.22
CA GLU A 390 9.14 -11.62 -27.68
C GLU A 390 8.09 -10.57 -28.04
N PRO A 391 8.26 -9.80 -29.13
CA PRO A 391 7.34 -8.72 -29.47
C PRO A 391 5.88 -9.15 -29.61
N ASP A 392 5.61 -10.26 -30.30
CA ASP A 392 4.26 -10.81 -30.51
C ASP A 392 3.51 -11.15 -29.21
N GLN A 393 4.22 -11.34 -28.10
CA GLN A 393 3.65 -11.61 -26.77
C GLN A 393 3.25 -10.34 -26.02
N ILE A 394 3.60 -9.14 -26.51
CA ILE A 394 3.38 -7.87 -25.79
C ILE A 394 1.90 -7.66 -25.38
N ILE A 395 0.96 -8.00 -26.27
CA ILE A 395 -0.48 -7.77 -26.04
C ILE A 395 -1.05 -8.72 -24.98
N SER A 396 -0.58 -9.97 -24.94
CA SER A 396 -1.04 -11.01 -24.02
C SER A 396 -0.25 -11.08 -22.72
N SER A 397 0.83 -10.31 -22.60
CA SER A 397 1.69 -10.29 -21.41
C SER A 397 1.28 -9.22 -20.40
N ASN A 398 1.41 -9.58 -19.13
CA ASN A 398 1.21 -8.64 -18.02
C ASN A 398 2.22 -7.49 -18.08
N VAL A 399 1.80 -6.31 -17.62
CA VAL A 399 2.66 -5.14 -17.48
C VAL A 399 3.41 -5.21 -16.15
N ALA A 400 4.74 -5.09 -16.20
CA ALA A 400 5.61 -5.01 -15.02
C ALA A 400 5.50 -3.67 -14.28
N GLY A 401 5.25 -2.60 -15.02
CA GLY A 401 5.07 -1.27 -14.47
C GLY A 401 5.14 -0.19 -15.54
N PHE A 402 5.28 1.06 -15.09
CA PHE A 402 5.35 2.22 -15.97
C PHE A 402 6.61 3.03 -15.71
N ILE A 403 7.14 3.62 -16.78
CA ILE A 403 8.24 4.59 -16.73
C ILE A 403 7.82 5.91 -17.36
N TYR A 404 8.41 7.01 -16.89
CA TYR A 404 8.17 8.35 -17.42
C TYR A 404 9.45 8.93 -18.04
N ILE A 405 9.40 9.29 -19.32
CA ILE A 405 10.59 9.78 -20.04
C ILE A 405 10.81 11.27 -19.73
N THR A 406 11.96 11.58 -19.13
CA THR A 406 12.33 12.95 -18.71
C THR A 406 13.28 13.64 -19.66
N ASP A 407 14.17 12.89 -20.32
CA ASP A 407 15.13 13.43 -21.28
C ASP A 407 15.55 12.41 -22.35
N ILE A 408 15.93 12.90 -23.53
CA ILE A 408 16.38 12.08 -24.68
C ILE A 408 17.56 12.77 -25.36
N ASP A 409 18.75 12.20 -25.15
CA ASP A 409 19.98 12.62 -25.81
C ASP A 409 20.23 11.76 -27.05
N ILE A 410 19.83 12.30 -28.21
CA ILE A 410 20.01 11.65 -29.52
C ILE A 410 21.50 11.50 -29.86
N GLN A 411 22.35 12.46 -29.48
CA GLN A 411 23.78 12.44 -29.83
C GLN A 411 24.50 11.33 -29.07
N ARG A 412 24.24 11.20 -27.78
CA ARG A 412 24.81 10.14 -26.93
C ARG A 412 24.04 8.83 -26.99
N LYS A 413 22.90 8.78 -27.70
CA LYS A 413 21.96 7.64 -27.75
C LYS A 413 21.54 7.17 -26.36
N LYS A 414 21.23 8.13 -25.48
CA LYS A 414 20.82 7.92 -24.10
C LYS A 414 19.40 8.42 -23.87
N ILE A 415 18.66 7.71 -23.04
CA ILE A 415 17.32 8.09 -22.58
C ILE A 415 17.30 8.10 -21.06
N THR A 416 16.74 9.16 -20.51
CA THR A 416 16.57 9.33 -19.07
C THR A 416 15.09 9.15 -18.74
N TYR A 417 14.80 8.32 -17.74
CA TYR A 417 13.44 8.02 -17.33
C TYR A 417 13.33 7.86 -15.82
N ILE A 418 12.13 8.16 -15.31
CA ILE A 418 11.76 7.90 -13.92
C ILE A 418 11.05 6.53 -13.86
N ALA A 419 11.45 5.71 -12.90
CA ALA A 419 10.85 4.41 -12.59
C ALA A 419 10.44 4.35 -11.11
N PRO A 420 9.44 3.53 -10.73
CA PRO A 420 9.04 3.38 -9.34
C PRO A 420 10.10 2.68 -8.46
N SER A 421 11.09 2.02 -9.06
CA SER A 421 12.17 1.32 -8.37
C SER A 421 13.54 1.71 -8.93
N ALA A 422 14.57 1.64 -8.08
CA ALA A 422 15.96 1.99 -8.42
C ALA A 422 16.72 0.88 -9.19
N GLY A 423 16.09 -0.29 -9.36
CA GLY A 423 16.67 -1.41 -10.11
C GLY A 423 16.67 -1.18 -11.62
N GLU A 424 17.42 -2.02 -12.33
CA GLU A 424 17.28 -2.10 -13.79
C GLU A 424 15.85 -2.50 -14.16
N LEU A 425 15.40 -2.03 -15.33
CA LEU A 425 14.16 -2.57 -15.90
C LEU A 425 14.28 -4.09 -16.01
N PRO A 426 13.22 -4.85 -15.70
CA PRO A 426 13.25 -6.30 -15.68
C PRO A 426 14.01 -6.84 -16.90
N SER A 427 15.17 -7.46 -16.65
CA SER A 427 16.31 -7.57 -17.60
C SER A 427 16.04 -8.39 -18.86
N ARG A 428 14.87 -9.05 -18.95
CA ARG A 428 14.40 -9.81 -20.13
C ARG A 428 13.37 -9.06 -20.97
N CYS A 429 12.97 -7.87 -20.53
CA CYS A 429 11.76 -7.19 -20.93
C CYS A 429 12.07 -5.74 -21.30
N LYS A 430 12.87 -5.59 -22.35
CA LYS A 430 13.21 -4.30 -22.95
C LYS A 430 12.09 -3.77 -23.86
N LEU A 431 10.86 -4.27 -23.72
CA LEU A 431 9.72 -3.99 -24.58
C LEU A 431 8.82 -2.93 -23.92
N CYS A 432 8.88 -1.71 -24.44
CA CYS A 432 8.10 -0.57 -23.95
C CYS A 432 6.95 -0.24 -24.90
N MET A 433 5.73 -0.07 -24.38
CA MET A 433 4.56 0.29 -25.18
C MET A 433 4.17 1.77 -24.99
N ILE A 434 3.74 2.43 -26.08
CA ILE A 434 3.27 3.83 -26.13
C ILE A 434 1.73 3.87 -26.20
N PRO A 435 0.95 4.92 -25.77
CA PRO A 435 1.22 6.11 -24.93
C PRO A 435 0.25 6.33 -23.73
N VAL A 436 0.55 7.30 -22.85
CA VAL A 436 -0.41 8.35 -22.42
C VAL A 436 0.37 9.68 -22.44
N ARG A 437 -0.12 10.70 -23.16
CA ARG A 437 0.47 12.06 -23.06
C ARG A 437 0.01 12.70 -21.75
N MET A 438 0.94 12.98 -20.85
CA MET A 438 0.65 13.90 -19.75
C MET A 438 0.42 15.31 -20.30
N VAL A 439 -0.61 15.98 -19.82
CA VAL A 439 -0.77 17.43 -20.07
C VAL A 439 0.42 18.12 -19.41
N GLN A 440 1.18 18.89 -20.19
CA GLN A 440 2.49 19.51 -19.89
C GLN A 440 2.57 20.40 -18.62
N GLY A 441 1.54 20.45 -17.77
CA GLY A 441 1.48 21.36 -16.61
C GLY A 441 1.75 20.73 -15.24
N VAL A 442 1.67 19.41 -15.05
CA VAL A 442 1.66 18.85 -13.68
C VAL A 442 3.05 18.47 -13.16
N LEU A 443 4.01 18.14 -14.04
CA LEU A 443 5.43 17.99 -13.65
C LEU A 443 6.29 19.23 -13.97
N ARG A 444 5.91 20.09 -14.93
CA ARG A 444 6.70 21.27 -15.33
C ARG A 444 6.67 22.43 -14.33
N TYR A 445 5.57 22.60 -13.60
CA TYR A 445 5.50 23.65 -12.57
C TYR A 445 6.28 23.30 -11.29
N GLU A 446 6.72 22.05 -11.14
CA GLU A 446 7.64 21.65 -10.08
C GLU A 446 9.03 21.26 -10.57
N THR A 447 9.30 21.11 -11.87
CA THR A 447 10.71 20.99 -12.35
C THR A 447 11.50 22.28 -12.12
N LEU A 448 10.82 23.43 -12.03
CA LEU A 448 11.43 24.69 -11.57
C LEU A 448 11.56 24.74 -10.03
N LEU A 449 10.77 23.94 -9.31
CA LEU A 449 10.89 23.74 -7.86
C LEU A 449 11.92 22.67 -7.50
N ILE A 450 12.37 21.81 -8.42
CA ILE A 450 13.52 20.90 -8.19
C ILE A 450 14.83 21.70 -8.00
N LEU A 451 14.90 22.94 -8.51
CA LEU A 451 15.97 23.90 -8.17
C LEU A 451 15.70 24.69 -6.87
N LEU A 452 14.53 24.52 -6.24
CA LEU A 452 14.14 25.12 -4.95
C LEU A 452 13.78 24.06 -3.87
N CYS A 453 13.96 22.77 -4.15
CA CYS A 453 13.63 21.64 -3.27
C CYS A 453 14.64 21.43 -2.13
N ASP A 454 15.37 22.48 -1.75
CA ASP A 454 16.10 22.53 -0.49
C ASP A 454 15.19 22.91 0.70
N HIS A 455 13.87 23.08 0.53
CA HIS A 455 13.00 23.63 1.59
C HIS A 455 11.68 22.88 1.90
N PHE A 456 11.38 21.73 1.28
CA PHE A 456 10.37 20.81 1.85
C PHE A 456 11.10 19.67 2.58
N PRO A 457 10.86 19.47 3.89
CA PRO A 457 11.56 18.43 4.63
C PRO A 457 11.14 17.05 4.09
N ARG A 458 12.11 16.26 3.65
CA ARG A 458 11.89 14.83 3.36
C ARG A 458 11.31 14.18 4.63
N ASN A 459 10.26 13.38 4.47
CA ASN A 459 9.69 12.61 5.58
C ASN A 459 10.34 11.23 5.72
N THR A 460 11.02 10.73 4.69
CA THR A 460 11.67 9.42 4.71
C THR A 460 13.11 9.53 4.22
N TYR A 461 14.01 8.84 4.91
CA TYR A 461 15.45 8.86 4.73
C TYR A 461 15.90 7.41 4.54
N ASN A 462 15.91 6.95 3.29
CA ASN A 462 16.29 5.58 2.96
C ASN A 462 17.82 5.44 3.01
N VAL A 463 18.35 4.45 3.72
CA VAL A 463 19.79 4.22 3.84
C VAL A 463 20.52 4.02 2.50
N PHE A 464 19.81 3.56 1.45
CA PHE A 464 20.36 3.50 0.09
C PHE A 464 20.65 4.89 -0.50
N ASP A 465 19.86 5.90 -0.16
CA ASP A 465 20.09 7.29 -0.61
C ASP A 465 21.40 7.87 -0.05
N PHE A 466 21.94 7.23 0.99
CA PHE A 466 23.18 7.59 1.67
C PHE A 466 24.32 6.61 1.37
N GLY A 467 24.14 5.72 0.39
CA GLY A 467 25.21 4.86 -0.14
C GLY A 467 25.36 3.50 0.54
N ALA A 468 24.32 2.99 1.22
CA ALA A 468 24.34 1.61 1.71
C ALA A 468 24.42 0.60 0.54
N ALA A 469 25.16 -0.49 0.71
CA ALA A 469 25.36 -1.54 -0.28
C ALA A 469 24.44 -2.75 -0.06
N ALA A 470 24.12 -3.08 1.19
CA ALA A 470 23.17 -4.13 1.58
C ALA A 470 23.49 -5.55 1.07
N ASP A 471 24.78 -5.87 0.93
CA ASP A 471 25.28 -7.16 0.41
C ASP A 471 25.75 -8.13 1.52
N GLY A 472 25.61 -7.75 2.79
CA GLY A 472 26.02 -8.51 3.98
C GLY A 472 27.54 -8.57 4.21
N SER A 473 28.33 -7.81 3.43
CA SER A 473 29.79 -7.84 3.46
C SER A 473 30.45 -6.45 3.49
N THR A 474 29.79 -5.46 2.90
CA THR A 474 30.22 -4.07 2.84
C THR A 474 29.74 -3.32 4.08
N ASP A 475 30.62 -2.52 4.66
CA ASP A 475 30.37 -1.73 5.87
C ASP A 475 29.40 -0.57 5.58
N ASP A 476 28.13 -0.73 5.96
CA ASP A 476 27.03 0.23 5.72
C ASP A 476 26.91 1.30 6.83
N THR A 477 27.79 1.27 7.84
CA THR A 477 27.68 2.11 9.05
C THR A 477 27.63 3.61 8.74
N GLN A 478 28.45 4.06 7.79
CA GLN A 478 28.52 5.47 7.42
C GLN A 478 27.22 5.96 6.76
N ALA A 479 26.63 5.15 5.88
CA ALA A 479 25.37 5.46 5.22
C ALA A 479 24.24 5.61 6.25
N PHE A 480 24.21 4.74 7.26
CA PHE A 480 23.26 4.80 8.36
C PHE A 480 23.48 6.04 9.26
N GLU A 481 24.72 6.38 9.61
CA GLU A 481 25.01 7.61 10.37
C GLU A 481 24.55 8.87 9.62
N ASP A 482 24.75 8.92 8.30
CA ASP A 482 24.42 10.09 7.49
C ASP A 482 22.92 10.21 7.22
N ALA A 483 22.24 9.07 7.00
CA ALA A 483 20.79 9.00 6.93
C ALA A 483 20.14 9.46 8.24
N TRP A 484 20.68 9.00 9.39
CA TRP A 484 20.21 9.42 10.71
C TRP A 484 20.38 10.91 10.95
N LYS A 485 21.55 11.48 10.65
CA LYS A 485 21.78 12.94 10.81
C LYS A 485 20.82 13.73 9.94
N ALA A 486 20.64 13.35 8.68
CA ALA A 486 19.73 14.03 7.76
C ALA A 486 18.28 13.98 8.26
N MET A 487 17.85 12.84 8.80
CA MET A 487 16.53 12.63 9.39
C MET A 487 16.33 13.45 10.68
N CYS A 488 17.28 13.35 11.61
CA CYS A 488 17.19 13.94 12.95
C CYS A 488 17.17 15.48 12.93
N TRP A 489 17.84 16.08 11.93
CA TRP A 489 17.86 17.53 11.71
C TRP A 489 16.80 18.03 10.72
N SER A 490 15.93 17.14 10.24
CA SER A 490 14.83 17.50 9.36
C SER A 490 13.79 18.36 10.08
N ARG A 491 13.05 19.17 9.32
CA ARG A 491 11.87 19.91 9.83
C ARG A 491 10.57 19.12 9.65
N ALA A 492 10.66 17.83 9.31
CA ALA A 492 9.51 16.97 9.14
C ALA A 492 8.78 16.78 10.48
N ALA A 493 7.46 16.63 10.45
CA ALA A 493 6.70 16.40 11.68
C ALA A 493 6.97 15.01 12.29
N SER A 494 7.21 14.02 11.42
CA SER A 494 7.46 12.62 11.78
C SER A 494 8.43 11.94 10.79
N PRO A 495 9.72 12.34 10.76
CA PRO A 495 10.68 11.79 9.81
C PRO A 495 10.99 10.32 10.09
N THR A 496 11.30 9.56 9.05
CA THR A 496 11.50 8.11 9.10
C THR A 496 12.86 7.74 8.54
N LEU A 497 13.73 7.10 9.32
CA LEU A 497 14.89 6.36 8.80
C LEU A 497 14.38 5.04 8.22
N TYR A 498 14.66 4.73 6.96
CA TYR A 498 14.15 3.53 6.31
C TYR A 498 15.26 2.58 5.88
N VAL A 499 15.19 1.33 6.32
CA VAL A 499 16.04 0.20 5.93
C VAL A 499 15.20 -0.75 5.08
N PRO A 500 15.41 -0.84 3.76
CA PRO A 500 14.51 -1.57 2.87
C PRO A 500 14.64 -3.10 2.93
N TYR A 501 13.54 -3.79 2.61
CA TYR A 501 13.47 -5.25 2.46
C TYR A 501 14.41 -5.80 1.38
N GLY A 502 14.87 -7.03 1.57
CA GLY A 502 15.67 -7.78 0.59
C GLY A 502 17.17 -7.47 0.60
N GLY A 503 17.61 -6.57 1.47
CA GLY A 503 19.03 -6.26 1.71
C GLY A 503 19.52 -6.78 3.06
N THR A 504 20.80 -7.17 3.13
CA THR A 504 21.49 -7.51 4.38
C THR A 504 22.58 -6.46 4.64
N PHE A 505 22.46 -5.68 5.71
CA PHE A 505 23.30 -4.52 5.98
C PHE A 505 24.31 -4.82 7.09
N LEU A 506 25.60 -4.75 6.77
CA LEU A 506 26.65 -4.98 7.77
C LEU A 506 26.99 -3.66 8.48
N LEU A 507 26.69 -3.58 9.78
CA LEU A 507 26.93 -2.39 10.59
C LEU A 507 27.98 -2.67 11.66
N HIS A 508 28.99 -1.82 11.75
CA HIS A 508 29.84 -1.69 12.94
C HIS A 508 29.10 -0.92 14.05
N PRO A 509 29.62 -0.93 15.30
CA PRO A 509 29.08 -0.13 16.40
C PRO A 509 28.69 1.31 16.03
N VAL A 510 27.40 1.64 16.14
CA VAL A 510 26.85 2.95 15.81
C VAL A 510 25.93 3.47 16.92
N ILE A 511 26.06 4.75 17.24
CA ILE A 511 25.20 5.42 18.21
C ILE A 511 24.47 6.58 17.53
N PHE A 512 23.15 6.46 17.47
CA PHE A 512 22.20 7.44 16.97
C PHE A 512 21.78 8.38 18.09
N SER A 513 22.36 9.58 18.10
CA SER A 513 22.16 10.57 19.15
C SER A 513 21.16 11.66 18.75
N GLY A 514 20.31 12.07 19.69
CA GLY A 514 19.52 13.30 19.63
C GLY A 514 20.05 14.43 20.54
N PRO A 515 19.27 15.50 20.76
CA PRO A 515 17.86 15.63 20.42
C PRO A 515 17.63 15.91 18.93
N CYS A 516 16.56 15.38 18.37
CA CYS A 516 16.12 15.71 17.01
C CYS A 516 15.11 16.85 17.03
N HIS A 517 14.92 17.51 15.89
CA HIS A 517 13.98 18.63 15.77
C HIS A 517 12.51 18.20 15.91
N SER A 518 12.19 17.01 15.42
CA SER A 518 10.84 16.43 15.46
C SER A 518 10.56 15.81 16.82
N LYS A 519 9.32 15.95 17.31
CA LYS A 519 8.84 15.31 18.55
C LYS A 519 8.51 13.84 18.38
N THR A 520 8.41 13.38 17.14
CA THR A 520 8.16 11.98 16.77
C THR A 520 9.11 11.64 15.64
N ILE A 521 9.82 10.51 15.73
CA ILE A 521 10.85 10.08 14.79
C ILE A 521 10.63 8.59 14.57
N ASN A 522 10.63 8.14 13.33
CA ASN A 522 10.41 6.74 13.00
C ASN A 522 11.71 6.09 12.50
N VAL A 523 11.89 4.81 12.77
CA VAL A 523 12.92 3.96 12.17
C VAL A 523 12.21 2.72 11.65
N LYS A 524 12.09 2.59 10.34
CA LYS A 524 11.45 1.44 9.69
C LYS A 524 12.51 0.49 9.15
N ILE A 525 12.55 -0.73 9.67
CA ILE A 525 13.53 -1.77 9.34
C ILE A 525 12.84 -2.96 8.69
N ASP A 526 12.79 -2.95 7.36
CA ASP A 526 12.25 -4.07 6.57
C ASP A 526 13.36 -5.02 6.06
N GLY A 527 14.64 -4.61 6.10
CA GLY A 527 15.82 -5.43 5.75
C GLY A 527 16.49 -6.11 6.95
N GLU A 528 17.57 -6.87 6.70
CA GLU A 528 18.33 -7.59 7.74
C GLU A 528 19.56 -6.78 8.17
N LEU A 529 19.75 -6.53 9.48
CA LEU A 529 20.96 -5.87 10.02
C LEU A 529 21.88 -6.93 10.64
N ILE A 530 23.17 -6.93 10.30
CA ILE A 530 24.16 -7.90 10.80
C ILE A 530 25.42 -7.22 11.34
N ALA A 531 26.02 -7.81 12.37
CA ALA A 531 27.27 -7.34 12.98
C ALA A 531 28.49 -8.07 12.39
N PRO A 532 29.71 -7.49 12.45
CA PRO A 532 30.93 -8.25 12.25
C PRO A 532 31.01 -9.40 13.25
N ARG A 533 31.20 -10.63 12.74
CA ARG A 533 31.22 -11.89 13.51
C ARG A 533 32.29 -11.98 14.61
N ASP A 534 33.27 -11.08 14.60
CA ASP A 534 34.39 -11.06 15.54
C ASP A 534 34.39 -9.68 16.25
N PRO A 535 34.06 -9.61 17.55
CA PRO A 535 34.04 -8.37 18.32
C PRO A 535 35.37 -7.62 18.31
N SER A 536 36.50 -8.31 18.13
CA SER A 536 37.82 -7.67 18.04
C SER A 536 38.01 -6.84 16.76
N LYS A 537 37.15 -7.04 15.74
CA LYS A 537 37.14 -6.31 14.47
C LYS A 537 36.16 -5.14 14.46
N TRP A 538 35.50 -4.85 15.57
CA TRP A 538 34.57 -3.73 15.67
C TRP A 538 35.33 -2.39 15.58
N LYS A 539 34.96 -1.55 14.61
CA LYS A 539 35.50 -0.20 14.43
C LYS A 539 34.74 0.78 15.33
N CYS A 540 35.03 0.81 16.63
CA CYS A 540 34.32 1.66 17.59
C CYS A 540 34.99 3.04 17.75
N LYS A 541 34.19 4.07 18.06
CA LYS A 541 34.70 5.39 18.47
C LYS A 541 34.93 5.42 20.00
N GLY A 542 36.20 5.36 20.44
CA GLY A 542 36.60 5.43 21.85
C GLY A 542 36.39 4.13 22.65
N ASN A 543 36.25 4.21 23.98
CA ASN A 543 36.14 3.04 24.89
C ASN A 543 34.75 2.34 24.90
N LYS A 544 33.89 2.60 23.90
CA LYS A 544 32.51 2.08 23.83
C LYS A 544 32.36 0.92 22.84
N CYS A 545 33.30 -0.04 22.83
CA CYS A 545 33.25 -1.20 21.94
C CYS A 545 32.24 -2.29 22.34
N HIS A 546 31.29 -1.95 23.22
CA HIS A 546 30.37 -2.91 23.80
C HIS A 546 28.91 -2.59 23.44
N GLN A 547 28.63 -1.58 22.60
CA GLN A 547 27.29 -1.21 22.13
C GLN A 547 27.25 -1.32 20.62
N TRP A 548 26.40 -2.20 20.07
CA TRP A 548 26.36 -2.42 18.61
C TRP A 548 25.48 -1.39 17.88
N ILE A 549 24.22 -1.23 18.29
CA ILE A 549 23.36 -0.14 17.80
C ILE A 549 22.72 0.51 19.03
N GLY A 550 23.01 1.79 19.24
CA GLY A 550 22.51 2.54 20.40
C GLY A 550 21.71 3.77 19.99
N PHE A 551 20.60 4.03 20.66
CA PHE A 551 19.80 5.26 20.50
C PHE A 551 19.89 6.06 21.80
N VAL A 552 20.31 7.32 21.74
CA VAL A 552 20.60 8.11 22.96
C VAL A 552 20.02 9.52 22.83
N ASN A 553 19.43 10.02 23.91
CA ASN A 553 18.92 11.41 24.03
C ASN A 553 17.84 11.76 22.98
N LEU A 554 16.83 10.89 22.84
CA LEU A 554 15.72 11.05 21.90
C LEU A 554 14.39 11.12 22.64
N ASN A 555 13.44 11.89 22.10
CA ASN A 555 12.08 11.97 22.59
C ASN A 555 11.13 11.62 21.44
N GLY A 556 10.31 10.58 21.60
CA GLY A 556 9.36 10.10 20.60
C GLY A 556 9.95 9.26 19.46
N LEU A 557 10.85 8.31 19.75
CA LEU A 557 11.36 7.35 18.76
C LEU A 557 10.40 6.16 18.58
N TYR A 558 9.99 5.88 17.35
CA TYR A 558 9.13 4.76 16.96
C TYR A 558 9.92 3.84 16.02
N ILE A 559 10.06 2.57 16.36
CA ILE A 559 10.77 1.60 15.49
C ILE A 559 9.75 0.59 14.98
N SER A 560 9.66 0.42 13.67
CA SER A 560 8.78 -0.55 12.99
C SER A 560 9.57 -1.40 12.02
N GLY A 561 9.07 -2.58 11.63
CA GLY A 561 9.75 -3.44 10.67
C GLY A 561 8.88 -4.61 10.23
N SER A 562 9.05 -5.07 8.99
CA SER A 562 8.39 -6.27 8.47
C SER A 562 9.36 -7.46 8.53
N GLY A 563 9.39 -8.09 9.71
CA GLY A 563 10.20 -9.27 9.99
C GLY A 563 9.62 -10.07 11.16
N ASP A 564 10.21 -11.24 11.39
CA ASP A 564 9.79 -12.23 12.40
C ASP A 564 9.64 -11.63 13.81
N ASP A 565 10.55 -10.73 14.22
CA ASP A 565 10.57 -10.03 15.52
C ASP A 565 10.55 -8.50 15.29
N CYS A 566 10.00 -7.70 16.22
CA CYS A 566 10.12 -6.23 16.15
C CYS A 566 11.56 -5.76 16.36
N ILE A 567 12.29 -6.45 17.25
CA ILE A 567 13.71 -6.27 17.51
C ILE A 567 14.28 -7.68 17.75
N SER A 568 15.24 -8.09 16.93
CA SER A 568 15.96 -9.34 17.10
C SER A 568 17.40 -9.07 17.54
N ILE A 569 17.85 -9.72 18.61
CA ILE A 569 19.19 -9.60 19.19
C ILE A 569 19.91 -10.93 18.99
N GLY A 570 20.93 -10.91 18.13
CA GLY A 570 21.72 -12.08 17.74
C GLY A 570 23.08 -12.18 18.45
N ASP A 571 23.87 -13.19 18.07
CA ASP A 571 25.18 -13.50 18.65
C ASP A 571 26.15 -12.30 18.67
N GLY A 572 27.00 -12.23 19.69
CA GLY A 572 28.01 -11.18 19.88
C GLY A 572 27.46 -9.85 20.40
N SER A 573 26.16 -9.77 20.68
CA SER A 573 25.52 -8.52 21.12
C SER A 573 25.69 -8.26 22.61
N SER A 574 26.13 -7.05 22.97
CA SER A 574 26.13 -6.62 24.36
C SER A 574 25.67 -5.16 24.55
N TYR A 575 25.30 -4.80 25.78
CA TYR A 575 24.90 -3.44 26.23
C TYR A 575 23.85 -2.75 25.35
N ILE A 576 22.79 -3.49 25.04
CA ILE A 576 21.67 -3.01 24.25
C ILE A 576 20.69 -2.29 25.17
N ASN A 577 20.25 -1.08 24.84
CA ASN A 577 19.22 -0.36 25.59
C ASN A 577 18.05 -0.01 24.66
N ILE A 578 16.87 -0.49 25.00
CA ILE A 578 15.62 -0.34 24.25
C ILE A 578 14.64 0.33 25.21
N SER A 579 14.29 1.59 24.97
CA SER A 579 13.39 2.32 25.87
C SER A 579 12.30 3.09 25.13
N THR A 580 11.08 3.15 25.69
CA THR A 580 10.01 4.05 25.23
C THR A 580 9.55 3.77 23.79
N ILE A 581 9.32 2.49 23.48
CA ILE A 581 8.91 2.06 22.14
C ILE A 581 7.57 1.31 22.16
N THR A 582 6.81 1.37 21.06
CA THR A 582 5.69 0.47 20.83
C THR A 582 6.10 -0.56 19.78
N CYS A 583 5.96 -1.86 20.07
CA CYS A 583 6.40 -2.95 19.19
C CYS A 583 5.25 -3.87 18.80
N GLY A 584 5.04 -4.04 17.49
CA GLY A 584 4.14 -5.03 16.90
C GLY A 584 3.56 -4.56 15.55
N PRO A 585 2.91 -5.45 14.77
CA PRO A 585 2.80 -6.91 14.96
C PRO A 585 4.12 -7.65 14.64
N GLY A 586 4.26 -8.91 15.07
CA GLY A 586 5.49 -9.72 14.99
C GLY A 586 5.75 -10.47 16.31
N HIS A 587 6.83 -11.22 16.48
CA HIS A 587 7.11 -11.98 17.72
C HIS A 587 7.51 -11.14 18.94
N GLY A 588 7.66 -9.81 18.84
CA GLY A 588 8.08 -8.96 19.95
C GLY A 588 9.58 -8.63 19.95
N ILE A 589 10.17 -8.48 21.14
CA ILE A 589 11.63 -8.35 21.31
C ILE A 589 12.21 -9.73 21.61
N SER A 590 13.03 -10.23 20.69
CA SER A 590 13.60 -11.58 20.75
C SER A 590 15.11 -11.55 20.86
N ILE A 591 15.66 -12.32 21.81
CA ILE A 591 17.08 -12.67 21.87
C ILE A 591 17.18 -14.14 21.41
N GLY A 592 17.65 -14.43 20.20
CA GLY A 592 17.62 -15.83 19.80
C GLY A 592 18.04 -16.24 18.40
N SER A 593 17.78 -17.53 18.14
CA SER A 593 18.38 -18.39 17.11
C SER A 593 19.84 -18.76 17.38
N LEU A 594 20.27 -18.58 18.64
CA LEU A 594 21.63 -18.83 19.07
C LEU A 594 21.92 -20.33 19.20
N GLY A 595 22.93 -20.84 18.50
CA GLY A 595 23.42 -22.21 18.61
C GLY A 595 23.01 -23.17 17.48
N GLU A 596 22.39 -22.69 16.40
CA GLU A 596 21.83 -23.51 15.29
C GLU A 596 22.87 -24.40 14.58
N LYS A 597 24.17 -24.12 14.77
CA LYS A 597 25.30 -24.83 14.11
C LYS A 597 26.38 -25.32 15.08
N MET A 598 26.04 -25.61 16.35
CA MET A 598 26.99 -26.02 17.40
C MET A 598 28.15 -25.02 17.60
N LYS A 599 27.85 -23.72 17.58
CA LYS A 599 28.82 -22.66 17.84
C LYS A 599 28.65 -22.11 19.26
N ASN A 600 29.75 -21.60 19.82
CA ASN A 600 29.72 -20.87 21.08
C ASN A 600 29.30 -19.44 20.78
N GLU A 601 28.16 -19.01 21.31
CA GLU A 601 27.53 -17.73 20.99
C GLU A 601 27.11 -17.02 22.30
N THR A 602 27.23 -15.69 22.35
CA THR A 602 27.05 -14.92 23.59
C THR A 602 26.21 -13.66 23.39
N VAL A 603 25.28 -13.40 24.30
CA VAL A 603 24.53 -12.13 24.39
C VAL A 603 24.47 -11.65 25.84
N GLU A 604 24.82 -10.40 26.12
CA GLU A 604 24.81 -9.90 27.50
C GLU A 604 24.42 -8.42 27.66
N HIS A 605 23.97 -8.02 28.85
CA HIS A 605 23.64 -6.61 29.16
C HIS A 605 22.56 -6.01 28.26
N VAL A 606 21.39 -6.64 28.16
CA VAL A 606 20.26 -6.10 27.39
C VAL A 606 19.26 -5.44 28.35
N TYR A 607 18.96 -4.17 28.15
CA TYR A 607 18.02 -3.40 28.96
C TYR A 607 16.83 -2.99 28.09
N VAL A 608 15.63 -3.37 28.50
CA VAL A 608 14.37 -3.04 27.85
C VAL A 608 13.52 -2.29 28.87
N SER A 609 13.14 -1.05 28.59
CA SER A 609 12.29 -0.26 29.47
C SER A 609 11.14 0.44 28.74
N ASP A 610 10.01 0.68 29.41
CA ASP A 610 8.93 1.54 28.90
C ASP A 610 8.43 1.12 27.50
N VAL A 611 8.16 -0.18 27.31
CA VAL A 611 7.75 -0.75 26.01
C VAL A 611 6.26 -1.07 25.98
N ASP A 612 5.57 -0.82 24.87
CA ASP A 612 4.16 -1.20 24.63
C ASP A 612 4.05 -2.21 23.47
N PHE A 613 3.78 -3.49 23.75
CA PHE A 613 3.56 -4.50 22.72
C PHE A 613 2.15 -4.41 22.11
N ARG A 614 2.01 -4.46 20.78
CA ARG A 614 0.71 -4.35 20.10
C ARG A 614 0.48 -5.54 19.17
N GLY A 615 -0.29 -6.51 19.65
CA GLY A 615 -0.70 -7.66 18.84
C GLY A 615 0.46 -8.53 18.38
N THR A 616 1.44 -8.73 19.25
CA THR A 616 2.64 -9.52 18.95
C THR A 616 2.44 -11.02 19.20
N SER A 617 3.12 -11.91 18.48
CA SER A 617 3.05 -13.35 18.73
C SER A 617 3.66 -13.72 20.09
N ASN A 618 4.75 -13.07 20.50
CA ASN A 618 5.21 -13.03 21.90
C ASN A 618 5.51 -11.57 22.26
N GLY A 619 5.68 -11.21 23.53
CA GLY A 619 6.19 -9.89 23.90
C GLY A 619 7.71 -9.95 24.08
N ALA A 620 8.14 -10.65 25.13
CA ALA A 620 9.55 -10.86 25.44
C ALA A 620 9.96 -12.31 25.17
N ARG A 621 11.01 -12.51 24.38
CA ARG A 621 11.44 -13.85 23.95
C ARG A 621 12.95 -14.04 24.05
N ILE A 622 13.37 -15.21 24.56
CA ILE A 622 14.75 -15.71 24.54
C ILE A 622 14.72 -17.14 23.97
N LYS A 623 15.46 -17.42 22.89
CA LYS A 623 15.49 -18.73 22.21
C LYS A 623 16.92 -19.17 21.89
N THR A 624 17.42 -20.19 22.59
CA THR A 624 18.72 -20.83 22.33
C THR A 624 18.55 -22.33 21.99
N TRP A 625 19.51 -22.92 21.28
CA TRP A 625 19.50 -24.35 20.92
C TRP A 625 20.04 -25.24 22.05
N GLN A 626 19.31 -26.30 22.38
CA GLN A 626 19.50 -27.14 23.57
C GLN A 626 20.87 -27.84 23.68
N THR A 627 21.59 -28.02 22.56
CA THR A 627 22.83 -28.82 22.47
C THR A 627 24.12 -27.99 22.34
N SER A 628 24.06 -26.66 22.48
CA SER A 628 25.17 -25.75 22.20
C SER A 628 25.57 -24.91 23.44
N ALA A 629 26.85 -24.54 23.54
CA ALA A 629 27.40 -23.70 24.60
C ALA A 629 27.10 -22.22 24.33
N VAL A 630 25.84 -21.82 24.54
CA VAL A 630 25.33 -20.47 24.30
C VAL A 630 25.10 -19.77 25.63
N GLN A 631 25.69 -18.60 25.83
CA GLN A 631 25.57 -17.83 27.07
C GLN A 631 24.72 -16.57 26.86
N VAL A 632 23.57 -16.48 27.54
CA VAL A 632 22.79 -15.23 27.64
C VAL A 632 22.80 -14.76 29.09
N SER A 633 23.27 -13.54 29.35
CA SER A 633 23.38 -13.01 30.71
C SER A 633 23.02 -11.53 30.89
N ASN A 634 22.51 -11.15 32.05
CA ASN A 634 22.22 -9.75 32.41
C ASN A 634 21.21 -9.08 31.46
N VAL A 635 20.02 -9.65 31.35
CA VAL A 635 18.92 -9.10 30.54
C VAL A 635 17.84 -8.55 31.48
N ARG A 636 17.45 -7.30 31.31
CA ARG A 636 16.48 -6.60 32.15
C ARG A 636 15.30 -6.10 31.33
N TYR A 637 14.09 -6.48 31.71
CA TYR A 637 12.83 -5.90 31.22
C TYR A 637 12.21 -5.07 32.36
N SER A 638 11.82 -3.82 32.09
CA SER A 638 11.24 -2.92 33.09
C SER A 638 10.08 -2.10 32.51
N GLN A 639 8.92 -2.00 33.17
CA GLN A 639 7.80 -1.18 32.65
C GLN A 639 7.39 -1.58 31.22
N VAL A 640 7.12 -2.86 31.01
CA VAL A 640 6.77 -3.41 29.69
C VAL A 640 5.29 -3.83 29.67
N TYR A 641 4.51 -3.20 28.83
CA TYR A 641 3.05 -3.34 28.74
C TYR A 641 2.65 -3.86 27.35
N GLY A 642 1.38 -4.25 27.16
CA GLY A 642 0.83 -4.45 25.82
C GLY A 642 -0.03 -5.71 25.64
N THR A 643 -0.15 -6.19 24.41
CA THR A 643 -0.97 -7.34 24.02
C THR A 643 -0.25 -8.36 23.14
N SER A 644 -0.52 -9.64 23.35
CA SER A 644 0.00 -10.78 22.59
C SER A 644 -1.11 -11.64 21.96
N ARG A 645 -0.91 -12.12 20.74
CA ARG A 645 -1.86 -12.95 19.98
C ARG A 645 -1.75 -14.45 20.27
N GLU A 646 -0.63 -14.92 20.82
CA GLU A 646 -0.46 -16.30 21.26
C GLU A 646 -0.70 -16.40 22.77
N ASP A 647 -0.99 -17.62 23.22
CA ASP A 647 -1.15 -17.89 24.65
C ASP A 647 0.14 -17.62 25.44
N ILE A 648 1.31 -17.87 24.86
CA ILE A 648 2.61 -17.66 25.52
C ILE A 648 3.12 -16.26 25.21
N ALA A 649 2.93 -15.29 26.10
CA ALA A 649 3.39 -13.91 25.89
C ALA A 649 4.86 -13.70 26.30
N VAL A 650 5.39 -14.49 27.25
CA VAL A 650 6.80 -14.46 27.65
C VAL A 650 7.40 -15.83 27.42
N LYS A 651 8.45 -15.94 26.61
CA LYS A 651 9.06 -17.23 26.26
C LYS A 651 10.57 -17.21 26.44
N PHE A 652 11.07 -17.83 27.51
CA PHE A 652 12.49 -18.02 27.76
C PHE A 652 12.88 -19.49 27.66
N ALA A 653 13.63 -19.83 26.63
CA ALA A 653 14.08 -21.20 26.36
C ALA A 653 15.61 -21.22 26.21
N CYS A 654 16.29 -21.55 27.31
CA CYS A 654 17.75 -21.54 27.41
C CYS A 654 18.37 -22.95 27.33
N SER A 655 19.65 -23.02 26.94
CA SER A 655 20.39 -24.28 26.78
C SER A 655 20.49 -25.05 28.11
N GLU A 656 20.40 -26.38 28.05
CA GLU A 656 20.57 -27.24 29.23
C GLU A 656 22.02 -27.24 29.73
N SER A 657 22.97 -27.12 28.81
CA SER A 657 24.40 -27.12 29.13
C SER A 657 24.91 -25.78 29.65
N VAL A 658 24.31 -24.66 29.21
CA VAL A 658 24.64 -23.30 29.64
C VAL A 658 23.34 -22.52 29.90
N PRO A 659 22.87 -22.43 31.15
CA PRO A 659 21.62 -21.73 31.46
C PRO A 659 21.79 -20.22 31.32
N CYS A 660 20.70 -19.51 31.00
CA CYS A 660 20.69 -18.06 31.01
C CYS A 660 20.80 -17.54 32.46
N ARG A 661 21.55 -16.46 32.69
CA ARG A 661 21.80 -15.91 34.04
C ARG A 661 21.44 -14.44 34.14
N ASP A 662 21.16 -13.98 35.36
CA ASP A 662 20.90 -12.57 35.66
C ASP A 662 19.76 -11.96 34.81
N ILE A 663 18.70 -12.74 34.55
CA ILE A 663 17.50 -12.22 33.90
C ILE A 663 16.64 -11.49 34.94
N PHE A 664 16.26 -10.25 34.68
CA PHE A 664 15.50 -9.41 35.59
C PHE A 664 14.21 -8.89 34.93
N MET A 665 13.07 -9.02 35.60
CA MET A 665 11.80 -8.46 35.14
C MET A 665 11.20 -7.56 36.21
N ASN A 666 10.74 -6.37 35.84
CA ASN A 666 10.16 -5.40 36.77
C ASN A 666 8.97 -4.68 36.13
N ASP A 667 7.79 -4.71 36.75
CA ASP A 667 6.59 -4.01 36.25
C ASP A 667 6.24 -4.37 34.79
N ILE A 668 5.74 -5.60 34.58
CA ILE A 668 5.41 -6.18 33.28
C ILE A 668 3.92 -6.52 33.22
N ASN A 669 3.20 -6.11 32.17
CA ASN A 669 1.79 -6.46 31.98
C ASN A 669 1.45 -6.65 30.49
N ILE A 670 1.53 -7.90 30.01
CA ILE A 670 1.24 -8.29 28.63
C ILE A 670 -0.03 -9.15 28.61
N GLN A 671 -1.10 -8.64 28.01
CA GLN A 671 -2.43 -9.24 28.01
C GLN A 671 -2.74 -9.95 26.69
N SER A 672 -3.82 -10.74 26.63
CA SER A 672 -4.24 -11.35 25.37
C SER A 672 -4.77 -10.26 24.43
N ALA A 673 -4.38 -10.33 23.16
CA ALA A 673 -4.97 -9.54 22.08
C ALA A 673 -6.31 -10.11 21.62
N ASP A 674 -6.63 -11.36 21.98
CA ASP A 674 -7.92 -12.01 21.70
C ASP A 674 -8.83 -11.95 22.92
N GLN A 675 -10.10 -11.59 22.69
CA GLN A 675 -11.13 -11.47 23.72
C GLN A 675 -11.68 -12.85 24.17
N HIS A 676 -11.36 -13.94 23.46
CA HIS A 676 -11.81 -15.30 23.79
C HIS A 676 -10.85 -16.07 24.69
N THR A 677 -9.58 -15.68 24.78
CA THR A 677 -8.58 -16.27 25.68
C THR A 677 -8.42 -15.42 26.93
N SER A 678 -8.72 -16.01 28.09
CA SER A 678 -8.88 -15.25 29.34
C SER A 678 -7.56 -14.86 30.02
N LYS A 679 -6.40 -15.42 29.62
CA LYS A 679 -5.11 -15.07 30.21
C LYS A 679 -3.91 -15.47 29.35
N THR A 680 -2.92 -14.60 29.27
CA THR A 680 -1.58 -14.92 28.75
C THR A 680 -0.80 -15.79 29.76
N MET A 681 0.11 -16.60 29.24
CA MET A 681 1.00 -17.50 29.97
C MET A 681 2.46 -17.15 29.68
N SER A 682 3.36 -17.69 30.51
CA SER A 682 4.80 -17.66 30.27
C SER A 682 5.36 -19.07 30.13
N PHE A 683 6.40 -19.21 29.34
CA PHE A 683 7.22 -20.40 29.24
C PHE A 683 8.63 -20.07 29.70
N CYS A 684 9.17 -20.87 30.62
CA CYS A 684 10.53 -20.65 31.10
C CYS A 684 11.28 -21.97 31.36
N GLN A 685 12.47 -22.08 30.77
CA GLN A 685 13.33 -23.27 30.88
C GLN A 685 14.81 -22.87 30.94
N ASN A 686 15.54 -23.42 31.92
CA ASN A 686 17.00 -23.22 32.13
C ASN A 686 17.42 -21.75 32.31
N VAL A 687 16.63 -20.96 33.04
CA VAL A 687 16.87 -19.54 33.29
C VAL A 687 17.07 -19.31 34.78
N GLN A 688 18.06 -18.50 35.13
CA GLN A 688 18.31 -18.01 36.48
C GLN A 688 18.12 -16.49 36.50
N GLY A 689 17.23 -16.02 37.37
CA GLY A 689 16.89 -14.60 37.40
C GLY A 689 15.95 -14.22 38.53
N ARG A 690 15.58 -12.94 38.57
CA ARG A 690 14.70 -12.35 39.58
C ARG A 690 13.58 -11.54 38.95
N GLN A 691 12.49 -11.37 39.67
CA GLN A 691 11.39 -10.49 39.28
C GLN A 691 10.98 -9.59 40.44
N ASN A 692 10.53 -8.38 40.14
CA ASN A 692 10.06 -7.41 41.13
C ASN A 692 8.82 -6.65 40.61
N GLY A 693 8.03 -6.07 41.50
CA GLY A 693 6.81 -5.35 41.11
C GLY A 693 5.73 -6.29 40.53
N GLU A 694 4.81 -5.73 39.75
CA GLU A 694 3.74 -6.51 39.12
C GLU A 694 4.24 -7.17 37.83
N VAL A 695 4.22 -8.50 37.74
CA VAL A 695 4.62 -9.23 36.52
C VAL A 695 3.50 -10.15 36.06
N SER A 696 2.86 -9.79 34.94
CA SER A 696 1.78 -10.51 34.29
C SER A 696 2.07 -10.67 32.78
N PRO A 697 2.15 -11.89 32.24
CA PRO A 697 2.00 -13.17 32.93
C PRO A 697 3.18 -13.46 33.86
N GLY A 698 2.90 -14.06 35.02
CA GLY A 698 3.95 -14.43 35.98
C GLY A 698 4.92 -15.45 35.39
N VAL A 699 6.22 -15.35 35.71
CA VAL A 699 7.30 -16.16 35.11
C VAL A 699 7.88 -17.13 36.15
N PRO A 700 7.52 -18.44 36.13
CA PRO A 700 7.75 -19.37 37.26
C PRO A 700 9.22 -19.62 37.63
N CYS A 701 10.15 -19.43 36.70
CA CYS A 701 11.58 -19.68 36.91
C CYS A 701 12.32 -18.49 37.56
N LEU A 702 11.68 -17.33 37.66
CA LEU A 702 12.27 -16.13 38.26
C LEU A 702 11.91 -16.08 39.75
N THR A 703 12.91 -15.80 40.57
CA THR A 703 12.72 -15.66 42.02
C THR A 703 12.24 -14.24 42.38
N ASN A 704 11.36 -14.11 43.37
CA ASN A 704 10.93 -12.79 43.87
C ASN A 704 12.03 -12.12 44.71
#